data_AF-A0A970P2F5-F1
#
_entry.id   AF-A0A970P2F5-F1
#
_cell.length_a   1.000
_cell.length_b   1.000
_cell.length_c   1.000
_cell.angle_alpha   90.00
_cell.angle_beta   90.00
_cell.angle_gamma   90.00
#
_symmetry.space_group_name_H-M   'P 1'
#
loop_
_entity.id
_entity.type
_entity.pdbx_description
1 polymer ?
#
loop_
_entity_poly.entity_id
_entity_poly.type
_entity_poly.pdbx_seq_one_letter_code
_entity_poly.pdbx_strand_id
1 'polypeptide(L)'
;MFLKINKYSFLIFAIVLFATAAFFENGLLKKHPEKYLIEEFREELHKNERELSVYLDRIADLVTAEDFEGNIKDSGEGTKRSRKEKGFGFLVYVNGNLQYWSDRVVSFYENEDDIVVSEGLIRLPNGYYLIKKLVSDSTHIYGLHLIKYNYSYENKYLLNSFNETYDLPHGFRIIEGSEDDLYPVSGVNGNYLFSVEPAGDYFCTTRQLYFPGFLYFIGLLTLLLFFRRSFMESEAPFFLKLASLAIALFIVYWLHLIFKIPKVFFHLDFFSPSVFALNTWLPSLGDFFLLALFFLFWMFNFGKDLDVDKMQDDSLLSRKIFFSLHFLFNGSLYLLINFFIRELIYNSTISFSLNRIIEISAQSVLGIFSVGLLILAVIFFTIRIINCSQNDFNLGGLAVIISGIALFLAVVQYISVKNVYYEAIFFFVGSSILASLFSKRYLQQFTLSYLIIFVSAASLYSLAVFYTTTADKQRDEQKLMAVTLVAERDPAAEVFLVEMQELISVDPEIPRLLIEEEGLIDHIRQTYFSGYFRQYDVRFFVCTGADSLFIEMDKRMAPCIDFFEDMIGTQGERIKGTNFYFMDNMNGRISYTGWLHYPLSSEARGVSIFMELNSELLFEGIGFPELLMDKSLAKPENYKKFDYAKYYGGELTDKHGEYNYNFYVYSYPASANEFEYRIWDGMEHLIYHTRQDNYVIVSRELFTFTDYLISFPYLFVFYLLSILLFIFAGSRSLRKRSVKFDLKFRIQAAIISIVFVSLLMVAIVTVWYNVREYKEKHQNDLNEKMISIAGEIDIR
;
A
#
# COMPACT_ATOMS: atom_id res chain seq x y z
N MET A 1 17.09 30.77 31.99
CA MET A 1 17.53 30.13 33.23
C MET A 1 16.91 28.73 33.29
N PHE A 2 17.44 27.75 32.53
CA PHE A 2 17.18 26.33 32.77
C PHE A 2 18.47 25.82 33.42
N LEU A 3 18.35 25.28 34.64
CA LEU A 3 19.46 24.76 35.43
C LEU A 3 20.37 23.83 34.61
N LYS A 4 21.61 23.61 35.06
CA LYS A 4 22.48 22.50 34.62
C LYS A 4 21.76 21.17 34.91
N ILE A 5 20.81 20.78 34.05
CA ILE A 5 20.10 19.51 34.13
C ILE A 5 21.16 18.41 34.03
N ASN A 6 21.16 17.45 34.94
CA ASN A 6 22.07 16.30 34.92
C ASN A 6 21.75 15.40 33.69
N LYS A 7 22.73 14.71 33.08
CA LYS A 7 22.46 13.78 31.97
C LYS A 7 21.40 12.73 32.35
N TYR A 8 21.43 12.24 33.58
CA TYR A 8 20.47 11.25 34.06
C TYR A 8 19.02 11.76 34.10
N SER A 9 18.80 13.08 34.14
CA SER A 9 17.45 13.62 34.02
C SER A 9 16.84 13.38 32.63
N PHE A 10 17.65 13.37 31.56
CA PHE A 10 17.16 13.00 30.22
C PHE A 10 16.81 11.51 30.14
N LEU A 11 17.62 10.66 30.77
CA LEU A 11 17.33 9.23 30.85
C LEU A 11 16.03 8.98 31.63
N ILE A 12 15.86 9.62 32.79
CA ILE A 12 14.63 9.52 33.59
C ILE A 12 13.42 10.02 32.79
N PHE A 13 13.54 11.16 32.10
CA PHE A 13 12.45 11.67 31.28
C PHE A 13 12.09 10.72 30.12
N ALA A 14 13.08 10.12 29.45
CA ALA A 14 12.86 9.12 28.42
C ALA A 14 12.14 7.88 28.99
N ILE A 15 12.58 7.38 30.15
CA ILE A 15 11.94 6.25 30.84
C ILE A 15 10.50 6.57 31.23
N VAL A 16 10.23 7.78 31.75
CA VAL A 16 8.87 8.21 32.10
C VAL A 16 7.99 8.27 30.85
N LEU A 17 8.49 8.80 29.74
CA LEU A 17 7.76 8.81 28.48
C LEU A 17 7.47 7.41 27.96
N PHE A 18 8.46 6.50 27.98
CA PHE A 18 8.26 5.10 27.58
C PHE A 18 7.27 4.38 28.50
N ALA A 19 7.34 4.60 29.81
CA ALA A 19 6.40 4.02 30.77
C ALA A 19 4.97 4.56 30.57
N THR A 20 4.84 5.85 30.28
CA THR A 20 3.54 6.49 29.98
C THR A 20 2.97 5.93 28.68
N ALA A 21 3.79 5.85 27.62
CA ALA A 21 3.41 5.27 26.35
C ALA A 21 2.99 3.80 26.51
N ALA A 22 3.75 3.00 27.27
CA ALA A 22 3.43 1.61 27.57
C ALA A 22 2.13 1.46 28.38
N PHE A 23 1.84 2.39 29.29
CA PHE A 23 0.58 2.41 30.03
C PHE A 23 -0.62 2.61 29.09
N PHE A 24 -0.54 3.59 28.18
CA PHE A 24 -1.58 3.82 27.17
C PHE A 24 -1.68 2.66 26.18
N GLU A 25 -0.56 2.15 25.65
CA GLU A 25 -0.50 0.97 24.78
C GLU A 25 -1.18 -0.24 25.44
N ASN A 26 -0.85 -0.54 26.71
CA ASN A 26 -1.43 -1.67 27.41
C ASN A 26 -2.93 -1.46 27.70
N GLY A 27 -3.35 -0.21 27.94
CA GLY A 27 -4.76 0.15 28.03
C GLY A 27 -5.51 -0.14 26.74
N LEU A 28 -4.95 0.26 25.60
CA LEU A 28 -5.56 0.07 24.28
C LEU A 28 -5.52 -1.38 23.80
N LEU A 29 -4.42 -2.12 24.01
CA LEU A 29 -4.26 -3.45 23.43
C LEU A 29 -4.68 -4.61 24.33
N LYS A 30 -4.77 -4.42 25.66
CA LYS A 30 -5.04 -5.53 26.60
C LYS A 30 -6.22 -5.34 27.53
N LYS A 31 -6.72 -4.12 27.75
CA LYS A 31 -7.83 -3.87 28.69
C LYS A 31 -9.20 -3.86 28.00
N HIS A 32 -9.41 -4.77 27.06
CA HIS A 32 -10.70 -4.93 26.37
C HIS A 32 -11.26 -3.60 25.83
N PRO A 33 -10.51 -2.86 24.98
CA PRO A 33 -10.98 -1.59 24.41
C PRO A 33 -12.35 -1.71 23.72
N GLU A 34 -12.68 -2.89 23.20
CA GLU A 34 -13.97 -3.21 22.57
C GLU A 34 -15.15 -2.86 23.47
N LYS A 35 -15.02 -3.03 24.80
CA LYS A 35 -16.10 -2.74 25.74
C LYS A 35 -16.50 -1.28 25.73
N TYR A 36 -15.50 -0.41 25.72
CA TYR A 36 -15.74 1.03 25.70
C TYR A 36 -16.28 1.48 24.34
N LEU A 37 -15.71 0.95 23.25
CA LEU A 37 -16.16 1.27 21.89
C LEU A 37 -17.59 0.80 21.62
N ILE A 38 -17.95 -0.38 22.11
CA ILE A 38 -19.31 -0.93 21.98
C ILE A 38 -20.29 -0.12 22.85
N GLU A 39 -19.86 0.39 24.01
CA GLU A 39 -20.71 1.27 24.81
C GLU A 39 -20.93 2.64 24.14
N GLU A 40 -19.88 3.25 23.59
CA GLU A 40 -19.98 4.48 22.79
C GLU A 40 -20.86 4.27 21.55
N PHE A 41 -20.72 3.10 20.91
CA PHE A 41 -21.60 2.67 19.82
C PHE A 41 -23.06 2.57 20.27
N ARG A 42 -23.35 1.97 21.44
CA ARG A 42 -24.72 1.87 21.98
C ARG A 42 -25.31 3.25 22.24
N GLU A 43 -24.54 4.16 22.86
CA GLU A 43 -24.99 5.52 23.13
C GLU A 43 -25.33 6.28 21.83
N GLU A 44 -24.46 6.18 20.81
CA GLU A 44 -24.70 6.82 19.51
C GLU A 44 -25.84 6.15 18.73
N LEU A 45 -26.01 4.82 18.84
CA LEU A 45 -27.13 4.10 18.25
C LEU A 45 -28.46 4.55 18.85
N HIS A 46 -28.54 4.67 20.18
CA HIS A 46 -29.74 5.18 20.87
C HIS A 46 -30.09 6.60 20.48
N LYS A 47 -29.06 7.44 20.30
CA LYS A 47 -29.24 8.81 19.81
C LYS A 47 -29.77 8.81 18.36
N ASN A 48 -29.22 7.97 17.50
CA ASN A 48 -29.68 7.84 16.11
C ASN A 48 -31.09 7.25 16.01
N GLU A 49 -31.47 6.30 16.87
CA GLU A 49 -32.83 5.75 16.95
C GLU A 49 -33.87 6.79 17.37
N ARG A 50 -33.55 7.65 18.36
CA ARG A 50 -34.40 8.78 18.76
C ARG A 50 -34.55 9.80 17.65
N GLU A 51 -33.45 10.15 16.99
CA GLU A 51 -33.49 11.07 15.86
C GLU A 51 -34.27 10.50 14.68
N LEU A 52 -34.10 9.22 14.36
CA LEU A 52 -34.85 8.52 13.32
C LEU A 52 -36.36 8.61 13.59
N SER A 53 -36.78 8.41 14.84
CA SER A 53 -38.18 8.54 15.26
C SER A 53 -38.71 9.96 15.01
N VAL A 54 -37.94 11.00 15.39
CA VAL A 54 -38.31 12.41 15.13
C VAL A 54 -38.44 12.71 13.64
N TYR A 55 -37.57 12.16 12.80
CA TYR A 55 -37.68 12.33 11.34
C TYR A 55 -38.86 11.56 10.76
N LEU A 56 -39.13 10.36 11.27
CA LEU A 56 -40.25 9.52 10.85
C LEU A 56 -41.58 10.20 11.14
N ASP A 57 -41.75 10.77 12.35
CA ASP A 57 -42.94 11.52 12.74
C ASP A 57 -43.17 12.73 11.82
N ARG A 58 -42.10 13.49 11.51
CA ARG A 58 -42.20 14.62 10.56
C ARG A 58 -42.63 14.18 9.16
N ILE A 59 -42.17 13.01 8.70
CA ILE A 59 -42.58 12.49 7.39
C ILE A 59 -44.04 12.02 7.45
N ALA A 60 -44.47 11.40 8.54
CA ALA A 60 -45.87 11.04 8.74
C ALA A 60 -46.79 12.26 8.70
N ASP A 61 -46.42 13.36 9.36
CA ASP A 61 -47.17 14.63 9.29
C ASP A 61 -47.30 15.14 7.84
N LEU A 62 -46.21 15.06 7.06
CA LEU A 62 -46.20 15.48 5.65
C LEU A 62 -47.04 14.57 4.75
N VAL A 63 -47.08 13.27 5.03
CA VAL A 63 -47.92 12.28 4.33
C VAL A 63 -49.41 12.59 4.51
N THR A 64 -49.80 13.10 5.67
CA THR A 64 -51.21 13.43 5.98
C THR A 64 -51.67 14.79 5.43
N ALA A 65 -50.79 15.60 4.85
CA ALA A 65 -51.13 16.91 4.28
C ALA A 65 -51.73 16.78 2.86
N GLU A 66 -52.67 17.66 2.49
CA GLU A 66 -53.43 17.61 1.22
C GLU A 66 -52.56 17.65 -0.07
N ASP A 67 -51.28 18.05 0.02
CA ASP A 67 -50.32 18.07 -1.10
C ASP A 67 -49.02 17.32 -0.74
N PHE A 68 -49.08 15.99 -0.79
CA PHE A 68 -47.96 15.11 -0.47
C PHE A 68 -46.74 15.32 -1.39
N GLU A 69 -46.96 15.43 -2.70
CA GLU A 69 -45.89 15.53 -3.69
C GLU A 69 -45.18 16.89 -3.67
N GLY A 70 -45.91 17.99 -3.44
CA GLY A 70 -45.35 19.33 -3.31
C GLY A 70 -44.53 19.51 -2.03
N ASN A 71 -45.07 19.08 -0.89
CA ASN A 71 -44.45 19.29 0.43
C ASN A 71 -43.19 18.43 0.68
N ILE A 72 -43.10 17.24 0.06
CA ILE A 72 -41.88 16.41 0.12
C ILE A 72 -40.73 17.01 -0.68
N LYS A 73 -41.02 17.63 -1.84
CA LYS A 73 -40.00 18.26 -2.68
C LYS A 73 -39.41 19.51 -2.01
N ASP A 74 -40.24 20.34 -1.38
CA ASP A 74 -39.83 21.59 -0.72
C ASP A 74 -39.11 21.35 0.63
N SER A 75 -39.51 20.36 1.42
CA SER A 75 -38.85 20.01 2.70
C SER A 75 -37.51 19.28 2.53
N GLY A 76 -37.20 18.83 1.31
CA GLY A 76 -36.08 17.94 0.99
C GLY A 76 -34.71 18.61 0.91
N GLU A 77 -34.57 19.86 0.46
CA GLU A 77 -33.25 20.40 0.07
C GLU A 77 -32.35 20.79 1.25
N GLY A 78 -32.89 21.34 2.35
CA GLY A 78 -32.10 21.76 3.51
C GLY A 78 -31.63 20.64 4.44
N THR A 79 -32.32 19.49 4.45
CA THR A 79 -32.08 18.36 5.37
C THR A 79 -31.53 17.10 4.70
N LYS A 80 -31.46 17.05 3.35
CA LYS A 80 -30.90 15.92 2.59
C LYS A 80 -29.47 15.56 2.99
N ARG A 81 -28.62 16.57 3.21
CA ARG A 81 -27.20 16.35 3.51
C ARG A 81 -26.95 15.73 4.89
N SER A 82 -27.60 16.25 5.93
CA SER A 82 -27.50 15.72 7.29
C SER A 82 -28.08 14.31 7.43
N ARG A 83 -29.21 14.02 6.77
CA ARG A 83 -29.81 12.67 6.74
C ARG A 83 -28.90 11.65 6.06
N LYS A 84 -28.29 12.05 4.93
CA LYS A 84 -27.37 11.20 4.17
C LYS A 84 -26.08 10.92 4.92
N GLU A 85 -25.50 11.93 5.57
CA GLU A 85 -24.30 11.78 6.40
C GLU A 85 -24.56 10.87 7.62
N LYS A 86 -25.78 10.82 8.14
CA LYS A 86 -26.19 9.89 9.20
C LYS A 86 -26.71 8.54 8.70
N GLY A 87 -26.75 8.30 7.38
CA GLY A 87 -27.27 7.06 6.79
C GLY A 87 -28.75 6.78 7.10
N PHE A 88 -29.57 7.82 7.24
CA PHE A 88 -31.03 7.68 7.34
C PHE A 88 -31.66 7.60 5.95
N GLY A 89 -32.67 6.74 5.81
CA GLY A 89 -33.58 6.79 4.68
C GLY A 89 -34.98 6.31 5.03
N PHE A 90 -35.91 6.57 4.12
CA PHE A 90 -37.33 6.43 4.33
C PHE A 90 -37.99 5.83 3.10
N LEU A 91 -38.92 4.92 3.33
CA LEU A 91 -39.76 4.30 2.31
C LEU A 91 -41.23 4.57 2.67
N VAL A 92 -42.03 5.01 1.71
CA VAL A 92 -43.48 5.20 1.88
C VAL A 92 -44.20 4.32 0.88
N TYR A 93 -44.97 3.37 1.39
CA TYR A 93 -45.83 2.49 0.62
C TYR A 93 -47.27 2.94 0.78
N VAL A 94 -48.00 3.09 -0.32
CA VAL A 94 -49.44 3.42 -0.34
C VAL A 94 -50.16 2.29 -1.04
N ASN A 95 -51.08 1.62 -0.35
CA ASN A 95 -51.77 0.42 -0.84
C ASN A 95 -50.80 -0.68 -1.34
N GLY A 96 -49.68 -0.90 -0.63
CA GLY A 96 -48.67 -1.91 -0.98
C GLY A 96 -47.66 -1.49 -2.06
N ASN A 97 -47.80 -0.31 -2.67
CA ASN A 97 -46.89 0.18 -3.71
C ASN A 97 -45.94 1.25 -3.16
N LEU A 98 -44.64 1.13 -3.44
CA LEU A 98 -43.64 2.13 -3.06
C LEU A 98 -43.85 3.44 -3.84
N GLN A 99 -44.25 4.50 -3.14
CA GLN A 99 -44.50 5.83 -3.73
C GLN A 99 -43.35 6.81 -3.46
N TYR A 100 -42.62 6.64 -2.36
CA TYR A 100 -41.51 7.51 -2.02
C TYR A 100 -40.31 6.74 -1.48
N TRP A 101 -39.13 7.15 -1.95
CA TRP A 101 -37.83 6.63 -1.54
C TRP A 101 -36.86 7.79 -1.35
N SER A 102 -36.36 7.97 -0.14
CA SER A 102 -35.62 9.19 0.20
C SER A 102 -34.17 9.23 -0.28
N ASP A 103 -33.47 8.08 -0.32
CA ASP A 103 -32.05 8.03 -0.67
C ASP A 103 -31.65 6.66 -1.24
N ARG A 104 -30.81 6.68 -2.28
CA ARG A 104 -30.28 5.51 -2.99
C ARG A 104 -29.40 4.59 -2.12
N VAL A 105 -28.91 5.09 -0.99
CA VAL A 105 -28.12 4.30 -0.03
C VAL A 105 -28.98 3.24 0.68
N VAL A 106 -30.30 3.44 0.75
CA VAL A 106 -31.22 2.49 1.39
C VAL A 106 -31.77 1.53 0.34
N SER A 107 -31.43 0.25 0.45
CA SER A 107 -32.03 -0.80 -0.37
C SER A 107 -33.44 -1.15 0.14
N PHE A 108 -34.18 -1.94 -0.62
CA PHE A 108 -35.52 -2.43 -0.27
C PHE A 108 -35.75 -3.78 -0.96
N TYR A 109 -36.68 -4.56 -0.43
CA TYR A 109 -37.15 -5.78 -1.09
C TYR A 109 -38.11 -5.43 -2.24
N GLU A 110 -38.24 -6.35 -3.19
CA GLU A 110 -39.15 -6.17 -4.32
C GLU A 110 -40.61 -6.10 -3.86
N ASN A 111 -40.98 -6.92 -2.87
CA ASN A 111 -42.31 -6.90 -2.26
C ASN A 111 -42.26 -6.31 -0.85
N GLU A 112 -43.28 -5.52 -0.49
CA GLU A 112 -43.39 -4.96 0.87
C GLU A 112 -43.53 -6.08 1.94
N ASP A 113 -44.21 -7.18 1.59
CA ASP A 113 -44.45 -8.31 2.50
C ASP A 113 -43.18 -9.01 2.98
N ASP A 114 -42.05 -8.82 2.28
CA ASP A 114 -40.74 -9.32 2.70
C ASP A 114 -40.16 -8.51 3.88
N ILE A 115 -40.74 -7.34 4.20
CA ILE A 115 -40.43 -6.54 5.39
C ILE A 115 -41.24 -7.07 6.58
N VAL A 116 -40.75 -8.16 7.17
CA VAL A 116 -41.45 -8.88 8.25
C VAL A 116 -41.39 -8.15 9.61
N VAL A 117 -40.45 -7.20 9.78
CA VAL A 117 -40.17 -6.54 11.07
C VAL A 117 -40.71 -5.11 11.09
N SER A 118 -41.52 -4.78 12.10
CA SER A 118 -42.05 -3.43 12.30
C SER A 118 -41.11 -2.48 13.05
N GLU A 119 -40.28 -3.01 13.96
CA GLU A 119 -39.28 -2.24 14.70
C GLU A 119 -38.13 -3.18 15.10
N GLY A 120 -36.88 -2.76 14.94
CA GLY A 120 -35.70 -3.56 15.31
C GLY A 120 -34.64 -3.62 14.23
N LEU A 121 -33.85 -4.70 14.20
CA LEU A 121 -32.86 -4.93 13.15
C LEU A 121 -33.53 -5.61 11.93
N ILE A 122 -33.20 -5.13 10.73
CA ILE A 122 -33.51 -5.81 9.47
C ILE A 122 -32.25 -5.91 8.61
N ARG A 123 -32.08 -7.05 7.96
CA ARG A 123 -31.10 -7.22 6.88
C ARG A 123 -31.77 -6.85 5.56
N LEU A 124 -31.14 -5.97 4.81
CA LEU A 124 -31.52 -5.61 3.44
C LEU A 124 -30.38 -6.03 2.49
N PRO A 125 -30.60 -6.09 1.16
CA PRO A 125 -29.62 -6.63 0.21
C PRO A 125 -28.20 -6.03 0.28
N ASN A 126 -28.08 -4.78 0.72
CA ASN A 126 -26.81 -4.05 0.81
C ASN A 126 -26.31 -3.81 2.24
N GLY A 127 -27.02 -4.24 3.30
CA GLY A 127 -26.62 -3.93 4.66
C GLY A 127 -27.58 -4.30 5.77
N TYR A 128 -27.14 -4.03 7.00
CA TYR A 128 -27.90 -4.15 8.24
C TYR A 128 -28.45 -2.78 8.64
N TYR A 129 -29.75 -2.72 8.90
CA TYR A 129 -30.46 -1.48 9.18
C TYR A 129 -31.28 -1.58 10.46
N LEU A 130 -31.34 -0.50 11.22
CA LEU A 130 -32.40 -0.29 12.19
C LEU A 130 -33.66 0.16 11.43
N ILE A 131 -34.78 -0.53 11.63
CA ILE A 131 -36.07 -0.21 11.01
C ILE A 131 -37.09 0.24 12.06
N LYS A 132 -37.95 1.19 11.67
CA LYS A 132 -39.15 1.59 12.41
C LYS A 132 -40.30 1.87 11.46
N LYS A 133 -41.42 1.18 11.64
CA LYS A 133 -42.63 1.30 10.84
C LYS A 133 -43.66 2.18 11.54
N LEU A 134 -44.25 3.11 10.80
CA LEU A 134 -45.42 3.88 11.20
C LEU A 134 -46.54 3.64 10.19
N VAL A 135 -47.75 3.39 10.68
CA VAL A 135 -48.93 3.14 9.84
C VAL A 135 -49.88 4.31 9.98
N SER A 136 -50.26 4.91 8.85
CA SER A 136 -51.26 5.98 8.77
C SER A 136 -52.27 5.62 7.67
N ASP A 137 -53.47 5.20 8.07
CA ASP A 137 -54.51 4.66 7.19
C ASP A 137 -54.02 3.51 6.27
N SER A 138 -54.02 3.72 4.95
CA SER A 138 -53.52 2.77 3.93
C SER A 138 -52.05 2.98 3.56
N THR A 139 -51.35 3.84 4.32
CA THR A 139 -49.97 4.23 4.07
C THR A 139 -49.05 3.63 5.13
N HIS A 140 -48.03 2.90 4.69
CA HIS A 140 -46.97 2.39 5.55
C HIS A 140 -45.69 3.19 5.32
N ILE A 141 -45.12 3.73 6.40
CA ILE A 141 -43.92 4.54 6.36
C ILE A 141 -42.83 3.81 7.15
N TYR A 142 -41.71 3.51 6.51
CA TYR A 142 -40.56 2.88 7.12
C TYR A 142 -39.42 3.89 7.25
N GLY A 143 -38.95 4.10 8.47
CA GLY A 143 -37.70 4.78 8.77
C GLY A 143 -36.58 3.76 8.89
N LEU A 144 -35.49 3.97 8.18
CA LEU A 144 -34.33 3.08 8.10
C LEU A 144 -33.08 3.85 8.48
N HIS A 145 -32.21 3.23 9.28
CA HIS A 145 -30.89 3.75 9.60
C HIS A 145 -29.84 2.67 9.35
N LEU A 146 -28.91 2.94 8.45
CA LEU A 146 -27.83 2.01 8.12
C LEU A 146 -26.86 1.87 9.30
N ILE A 147 -26.69 0.65 9.80
CA ILE A 147 -25.72 0.31 10.85
C ILE A 147 -24.40 -0.15 10.21
N LYS A 148 -24.48 -1.11 9.28
CA LYS A 148 -23.31 -1.71 8.64
C LYS A 148 -23.62 -2.15 7.21
N TYR A 149 -22.73 -1.83 6.26
CA TYR A 149 -22.81 -2.36 4.89
C TYR A 149 -22.52 -3.86 4.85
N ASN A 150 -23.20 -4.57 3.95
CA ASN A 150 -23.06 -6.02 3.74
C ASN A 150 -23.29 -6.37 2.26
N TYR A 151 -22.41 -5.86 1.40
CA TYR A 151 -22.35 -6.17 -0.02
C TYR A 151 -21.90 -7.62 -0.25
N SER A 152 -22.42 -8.23 -1.32
CA SER A 152 -22.08 -9.60 -1.71
C SER A 152 -20.66 -9.76 -2.26
N TYR A 153 -20.05 -8.65 -2.69
CA TYR A 153 -18.67 -8.55 -3.15
C TYR A 153 -18.06 -7.26 -2.60
N GLU A 154 -16.75 -7.25 -2.38
CA GLU A 154 -16.03 -6.08 -1.88
C GLU A 154 -14.98 -5.63 -2.88
N ASN A 155 -14.80 -4.32 -3.03
CA ASN A 155 -13.75 -3.74 -3.86
C ASN A 155 -13.25 -2.42 -3.26
N LYS A 156 -12.41 -1.69 -3.98
CA LYS A 156 -11.87 -0.41 -3.50
C LYS A 156 -12.94 0.67 -3.26
N TYR A 157 -14.17 0.46 -3.74
CA TYR A 157 -15.29 1.40 -3.60
C TYR A 157 -16.37 0.88 -2.66
N LEU A 158 -16.68 -0.42 -2.69
CA LEU A 158 -17.67 -1.07 -1.84
C LEU A 158 -16.96 -1.86 -0.74
N LEU A 159 -17.06 -1.37 0.49
CA LEU A 159 -16.44 -1.97 1.67
C LEU A 159 -17.52 -2.32 2.69
N ASN A 160 -17.42 -3.50 3.30
CA ASN A 160 -18.34 -3.94 4.34
C ASN A 160 -17.98 -3.35 5.71
N SER A 161 -18.15 -2.03 5.85
CA SER A 161 -17.86 -1.28 7.07
C SER A 161 -19.13 -0.88 7.84
N PHE A 162 -18.96 -0.58 9.13
CA PHE A 162 -19.97 0.17 9.87
C PHE A 162 -20.15 1.57 9.25
N ASN A 163 -21.32 2.15 9.48
CA ASN A 163 -21.60 3.54 9.09
C ASN A 163 -20.59 4.48 9.78
N GLU A 164 -20.18 5.56 9.11
CA GLU A 164 -19.17 6.51 9.60
C GLU A 164 -19.55 7.17 10.95
N THR A 165 -20.85 7.18 11.30
CA THR A 165 -21.33 7.60 12.62
C THR A 165 -20.85 6.73 13.77
N TYR A 166 -20.48 5.49 13.47
CA TYR A 166 -20.05 4.48 14.42
C TYR A 166 -18.54 4.25 14.25
N ASP A 167 -17.73 4.81 15.17
CA ASP A 167 -16.25 4.69 15.16
C ASP A 167 -15.79 3.28 15.60
N LEU A 168 -16.39 2.24 15.03
CA LEU A 168 -16.05 0.84 15.27
C LEU A 168 -15.01 0.35 14.26
N PRO A 169 -14.05 -0.50 14.67
CA PRO A 169 -13.09 -1.09 13.76
C PRO A 169 -13.76 -1.92 12.66
N HIS A 170 -13.25 -1.84 11.42
CA HIS A 170 -13.79 -2.57 10.26
C HIS A 170 -13.91 -4.09 10.45
N GLY A 171 -13.01 -4.67 11.26
CA GLY A 171 -13.01 -6.11 11.52
C GLY A 171 -14.21 -6.60 12.34
N PHE A 172 -14.91 -5.71 13.06
CA PHE A 172 -16.01 -6.09 13.93
C PHE A 172 -17.20 -6.60 13.12
N ARG A 173 -17.94 -7.57 13.67
CA ARG A 173 -19.05 -8.24 12.99
C ARG A 173 -20.34 -8.07 13.76
N ILE A 174 -21.44 -8.05 13.02
CA ILE A 174 -22.79 -8.15 13.59
C ILE A 174 -23.15 -9.62 13.59
N ILE A 175 -23.61 -10.13 14.73
CA ILE A 175 -24.15 -11.47 14.90
C ILE A 175 -25.59 -11.36 15.36
N GLU A 176 -26.50 -12.05 14.67
CA GLU A 176 -27.88 -12.24 15.10
C GLU A 176 -27.92 -13.42 16.07
N GLY A 177 -27.74 -13.14 17.35
CA GLY A 177 -27.66 -14.14 18.41
C GLY A 177 -28.73 -13.91 19.47
N SER A 178 -28.31 -13.84 20.74
CA SER A 178 -29.24 -13.69 21.88
C SER A 178 -28.72 -12.68 22.91
N GLU A 179 -29.56 -12.30 23.86
CA GLU A 179 -29.17 -11.40 24.97
C GLU A 179 -28.04 -11.96 25.84
N ASP A 180 -27.83 -13.27 25.83
CA ASP A 180 -26.79 -13.96 26.61
C ASP A 180 -25.39 -13.86 25.96
N ASP A 181 -25.29 -13.27 24.77
CA ASP A 181 -24.02 -13.08 24.08
C ASP A 181 -23.09 -12.11 24.83
N LEU A 182 -21.80 -12.11 24.47
CA LEU A 182 -20.79 -11.34 25.22
C LEU A 182 -20.99 -9.81 25.12
N TYR A 183 -21.51 -9.33 23.98
CA TYR A 183 -21.70 -7.91 23.68
C TYR A 183 -23.04 -7.64 22.98
N PRO A 184 -24.18 -7.78 23.69
CA PRO A 184 -25.50 -7.60 23.13
C PRO A 184 -25.80 -6.10 22.98
N VAL A 185 -26.41 -5.70 21.87
CA VAL A 185 -26.85 -4.34 21.60
C VAL A 185 -28.37 -4.34 21.61
N SER A 186 -28.94 -3.52 22.48
CA SER A 186 -30.38 -3.36 22.62
C SER A 186 -30.80 -1.97 22.16
N GLY A 187 -32.04 -1.85 21.69
CA GLY A 187 -32.63 -0.56 21.31
C GLY A 187 -32.95 0.32 22.53
N VAL A 188 -33.44 1.53 22.29
CA VAL A 188 -33.84 2.48 23.35
C VAL A 188 -34.88 1.90 24.31
N ASN A 189 -35.72 0.98 23.82
CA ASN A 189 -36.78 0.32 24.59
C ASN A 189 -36.28 -0.91 25.38
N GLY A 190 -34.99 -1.25 25.29
CA GLY A 190 -34.38 -2.39 25.98
C GLY A 190 -34.54 -3.74 25.28
N ASN A 191 -35.19 -3.80 24.12
CA ASN A 191 -35.27 -4.99 23.28
C ASN A 191 -33.94 -5.29 22.60
N TYR A 192 -33.51 -6.55 22.62
CA TYR A 192 -32.35 -7.02 21.87
C TYR A 192 -32.47 -6.75 20.37
N LEU A 193 -31.39 -6.25 19.76
CA LEU A 193 -31.28 -6.04 18.32
C LEU A 193 -30.30 -7.02 17.68
N PHE A 194 -29.06 -7.06 18.17
CA PHE A 194 -27.97 -7.92 17.69
C PHE A 194 -26.80 -7.89 18.66
N SER A 195 -25.79 -8.71 18.41
CA SER A 195 -24.52 -8.71 19.16
C SER A 195 -23.38 -8.22 18.27
N VAL A 196 -22.42 -7.52 18.87
CA VAL A 196 -21.19 -7.11 18.17
C VAL A 196 -20.06 -8.05 18.54
N GLU A 197 -19.52 -8.76 17.56
CA GLU A 197 -18.34 -9.61 17.75
C GLU A 197 -17.07 -8.82 17.37
N PRO A 198 -16.17 -8.53 18.34
CA PRO A 198 -14.87 -7.97 18.05
C PRO A 198 -14.05 -9.00 17.26
N ALA A 199 -13.63 -8.61 16.06
CA ALA A 199 -12.76 -9.40 15.21
C ALA A 199 -11.69 -8.50 14.56
N GLY A 200 -10.54 -9.09 14.24
CA GLY A 200 -9.35 -8.38 13.74
C GLY A 200 -8.13 -8.48 14.68
N ASP A 201 -7.00 -7.90 14.24
CA ASP A 201 -5.70 -8.02 14.93
C ASP A 201 -5.63 -7.21 16.25
N TYR A 202 -6.47 -6.20 16.38
CA TYR A 202 -6.61 -5.37 17.58
C TYR A 202 -8.03 -4.79 17.66
N PHE A 203 -8.47 -4.50 18.88
CA PHE A 203 -9.85 -4.12 19.16
C PHE A 203 -10.05 -2.62 19.46
N CYS A 204 -9.04 -1.78 19.19
CA CYS A 204 -9.12 -0.32 19.31
C CYS A 204 -9.12 0.35 17.93
N THR A 205 -9.40 1.65 17.85
CA THR A 205 -9.33 2.36 16.56
C THR A 205 -7.89 2.72 16.20
N THR A 206 -7.54 2.71 14.91
CA THR A 206 -6.19 3.04 14.43
C THR A 206 -5.74 4.45 14.84
N ARG A 207 -6.69 5.38 14.99
CA ARG A 207 -6.39 6.76 15.43
C ARG A 207 -5.83 6.80 16.86
N GLN A 208 -6.36 5.95 17.75
CA GLN A 208 -5.91 5.88 19.14
C GLN A 208 -4.47 5.37 19.26
N LEU A 209 -3.98 4.60 18.29
CA LEU A 209 -2.62 4.05 18.25
C LEU A 209 -1.54 5.13 18.01
N TYR A 210 -1.87 6.23 17.33
CA TYR A 210 -0.87 7.29 17.04
C TYR A 210 -0.38 8.00 18.30
N PHE A 211 -1.22 8.15 19.33
CA PHE A 211 -0.85 8.85 20.56
C PHE A 211 0.28 8.16 21.36
N PRO A 212 0.17 6.87 21.76
CA PRO A 212 1.28 6.17 22.39
C PRO A 212 2.50 6.09 21.45
N GLY A 213 2.29 5.91 20.14
CA GLY A 213 3.38 5.92 19.16
C GLY A 213 4.17 7.23 19.15
N PHE A 214 3.48 8.37 19.23
CA PHE A 214 4.11 9.69 19.34
C PHE A 214 4.89 9.88 20.65
N LEU A 215 4.36 9.38 21.77
CA LEU A 215 5.08 9.39 23.05
C LEU A 215 6.36 8.54 23.01
N TYR A 216 6.31 7.35 22.40
CA TYR A 216 7.50 6.54 22.17
C TYR A 216 8.53 7.28 21.31
N PHE A 217 8.09 7.96 20.25
CA PHE A 217 9.00 8.75 19.41
C PHE A 217 9.67 9.91 20.18
N ILE A 218 8.93 10.66 21.00
CA ILE A 218 9.53 11.71 21.85
C ILE A 218 10.47 11.09 22.90
N GLY A 219 10.11 9.94 23.46
CA GLY A 219 10.96 9.18 24.38
C GLY A 219 12.28 8.80 23.72
N LEU A 220 12.25 8.33 22.47
CA LEU A 220 13.42 8.01 21.67
C LEU A 220 14.29 9.24 21.42
N LEU A 221 13.70 10.37 21.01
CA LEU A 221 14.45 11.62 20.81
C LEU A 221 15.13 12.09 22.11
N THR A 222 14.46 11.93 23.26
CA THR A 222 15.04 12.24 24.57
C THR A 222 16.18 11.29 24.92
N LEU A 223 16.05 10.00 24.61
CA LEU A 223 17.11 9.01 24.80
C LEU A 223 18.35 9.35 23.97
N LEU A 224 18.17 9.79 22.71
CA LEU A 224 19.27 10.28 21.88
C LEU A 224 19.96 11.51 22.50
N LEU A 225 19.21 12.43 23.13
CA LEU A 225 19.81 13.55 23.88
C LEU A 225 20.63 13.07 25.09
N PHE A 226 20.19 12.02 25.78
CA PHE A 226 20.98 11.38 26.84
C PHE A 226 22.27 10.78 26.27
N PHE A 227 22.19 9.98 25.20
CA PHE A 227 23.37 9.41 24.55
C PHE A 227 24.36 10.49 24.10
N ARG A 228 23.87 11.60 23.55
CA ARG A 228 24.72 12.75 23.19
C ARG A 228 25.48 13.29 24.39
N ARG A 229 24.83 13.47 25.54
CA ARG A 229 25.50 13.98 26.75
C ARG A 229 26.49 12.97 27.33
N SER A 230 26.11 11.71 27.38
CA SER A 230 26.99 10.62 27.83
C SER A 230 28.24 10.52 26.94
N PHE A 231 28.09 10.71 25.63
CA PHE A 231 29.20 10.77 24.68
C PHE A 231 30.16 11.94 24.97
N MET A 232 29.61 13.15 25.23
CA MET A 232 30.41 14.35 25.52
C MET A 232 31.14 14.30 26.86
N GLU A 233 30.53 13.71 27.90
CA GLU A 233 31.11 13.64 29.25
C GLU A 233 32.08 12.47 29.46
N SER A 234 32.07 11.47 28.58
CA SER A 234 32.96 10.33 28.69
C SER A 234 34.42 10.77 28.51
N GLU A 235 35.35 10.15 29.23
CA GLU A 235 36.80 10.38 29.07
C GLU A 235 37.48 9.34 28.16
N ALA A 236 36.74 8.31 27.72
CA ALA A 236 37.29 7.24 26.89
C ALA A 236 37.84 7.75 25.53
N PRO A 237 38.74 6.98 24.87
CA PRO A 237 39.20 7.28 23.52
C PRO A 237 38.04 7.46 22.53
N PHE A 238 38.21 8.35 21.55
CA PHE A 238 37.13 8.76 20.64
C PHE A 238 36.48 7.59 19.89
N PHE A 239 37.27 6.70 19.30
CA PHE A 239 36.74 5.55 18.58
C PHE A 239 36.01 4.56 19.50
N LEU A 240 36.44 4.40 20.75
CA LEU A 240 35.73 3.57 21.73
C LEU A 240 34.38 4.19 22.10
N LYS A 241 34.29 5.51 22.25
CA LYS A 241 33.02 6.22 22.43
C LYS A 241 32.10 6.08 21.23
N LEU A 242 32.66 6.16 20.01
CA LEU A 242 31.90 6.06 18.77
C LEU A 242 31.38 4.63 18.54
N ALA A 243 32.21 3.63 18.84
CA ALA A 243 31.82 2.22 18.80
C ALA A 243 30.77 1.89 19.88
N SER A 244 30.95 2.36 21.11
CA SER A 244 29.95 2.16 22.17
C SER A 244 28.63 2.84 21.85
N LEU A 245 28.65 4.00 21.19
CA LEU A 245 27.44 4.64 20.68
C LEU A 245 26.78 3.81 19.58
N ALA A 246 27.54 3.29 18.62
CA ALA A 246 26.99 2.40 17.57
C ALA A 246 26.34 1.16 18.19
N ILE A 247 27.00 0.52 19.16
CA ILE A 247 26.47 -0.63 19.89
C ILE A 247 25.20 -0.25 20.65
N ALA A 248 25.16 0.91 21.32
CA ALA A 248 23.97 1.35 22.05
C ALA A 248 22.77 1.58 21.11
N LEU A 249 22.99 2.23 19.95
CA LEU A 249 21.94 2.42 18.94
C LEU A 249 21.49 1.07 18.35
N PHE A 250 22.44 0.18 18.08
CA PHE A 250 22.16 -1.17 17.61
C PHE A 250 21.34 -1.96 18.62
N ILE A 251 21.67 -1.91 19.91
CA ILE A 251 20.88 -2.59 20.96
C ILE A 251 19.46 -2.04 20.99
N VAL A 252 19.27 -0.72 20.96
CA VAL A 252 17.93 -0.12 20.94
C VAL A 252 17.12 -0.60 19.73
N TYR A 253 17.73 -0.62 18.55
CA TYR A 253 17.11 -1.12 17.33
C TYR A 253 16.77 -2.62 17.41
N TRP A 254 17.72 -3.41 17.90
CA TRP A 254 17.59 -4.87 18.00
C TRP A 254 16.53 -5.29 19.02
N LEU A 255 16.44 -4.57 20.14
CA LEU A 255 15.37 -4.75 21.13
C LEU A 255 13.99 -4.46 20.55
N HIS A 256 13.87 -3.43 19.70
CA HIS A 256 12.63 -3.12 18.99
C HIS A 256 12.18 -4.30 18.12
N LEU A 257 13.11 -4.87 17.32
CA LEU A 257 12.81 -5.98 16.42
C LEU A 257 12.45 -7.28 17.14
N ILE A 258 13.24 -7.71 18.14
CA ILE A 258 13.02 -9.01 18.83
C ILE A 258 11.77 -8.96 19.71
N PHE A 259 11.66 -7.94 20.55
CA PHE A 259 10.59 -7.89 21.55
C PHE A 259 9.31 -7.28 21.00
N LYS A 260 9.33 -6.76 19.77
CA LYS A 260 8.23 -6.01 19.16
C LYS A 260 7.75 -4.88 20.06
N ILE A 261 8.69 -4.12 20.64
CA ILE A 261 8.41 -2.98 21.52
C ILE A 261 8.76 -1.70 20.77
N PRO A 262 7.83 -0.75 20.58
CA PRO A 262 6.40 -0.81 20.93
C PRO A 262 5.59 -1.76 20.06
N LYS A 263 4.56 -2.41 20.62
CA LYS A 263 3.64 -3.27 19.86
C LYS A 263 2.75 -2.45 18.94
N VAL A 264 2.37 -1.25 19.38
CA VAL A 264 1.57 -0.28 18.61
C VAL A 264 2.11 -0.05 17.21
N PHE A 265 3.45 -0.01 17.04
CA PHE A 265 4.05 0.23 15.74
C PHE A 265 3.66 -0.85 14.72
N PHE A 266 3.63 -2.12 15.10
CA PHE A 266 3.30 -3.23 14.19
C PHE A 266 1.85 -3.24 13.70
N HIS A 267 0.99 -2.40 14.25
CA HIS A 267 -0.39 -2.20 13.81
C HIS A 267 -0.58 -0.93 12.95
N LEU A 268 0.47 -0.11 12.78
CA LEU A 268 0.44 1.09 11.94
C LEU A 268 0.99 0.76 10.54
N ASP A 269 0.37 1.32 9.51
CA ASP A 269 0.76 1.10 8.10
C ASP A 269 2.24 1.44 7.83
N PHE A 270 2.81 2.41 8.55
CA PHE A 270 4.22 2.79 8.42
C PHE A 270 5.19 1.65 8.78
N PHE A 271 4.78 0.70 9.62
CA PHE A 271 5.57 -0.46 9.99
C PHE A 271 5.03 -1.76 9.36
N SER A 272 4.13 -1.66 8.38
CA SER A 272 3.63 -2.82 7.64
C SER A 272 4.64 -3.28 6.57
N PRO A 273 4.92 -4.58 6.47
CA PRO A 273 5.70 -5.16 5.36
C PRO A 273 5.05 -4.96 3.98
N SER A 274 3.74 -4.68 3.91
CA SER A 274 3.05 -4.43 2.63
C SER A 274 3.47 -3.13 1.94
N VAL A 275 4.03 -2.18 2.71
CA VAL A 275 4.50 -0.88 2.22
C VAL A 275 5.96 -0.96 1.77
N PHE A 276 6.81 -1.58 2.58
CA PHE A 276 8.22 -1.83 2.28
C PHE A 276 8.70 -3.01 3.12
N ALA A 277 9.45 -3.92 2.51
CA ALA A 277 10.13 -4.99 3.24
C ALA A 277 11.39 -5.42 2.49
N LEU A 278 12.55 -5.37 3.15
CA LEU A 278 13.80 -5.86 2.56
C LEU A 278 14.14 -7.27 3.07
N ASN A 279 14.15 -7.45 4.39
CA ASN A 279 14.42 -8.71 5.07
C ASN A 279 13.98 -8.62 6.54
N THR A 280 14.24 -9.65 7.33
CA THR A 280 13.91 -9.69 8.76
C THR A 280 14.61 -8.60 9.61
N TRP A 281 15.70 -8.02 9.11
CA TRP A 281 16.45 -6.94 9.78
C TRP A 281 15.93 -5.55 9.45
N LEU A 282 15.22 -5.40 8.34
CA LEU A 282 14.62 -4.15 7.88
C LEU A 282 13.23 -4.45 7.31
N PRO A 283 12.28 -4.86 8.18
CA PRO A 283 11.01 -5.44 7.75
C PRO A 283 9.97 -4.40 7.35
N SER A 284 10.21 -3.11 7.60
CA SER A 284 9.24 -2.05 7.38
C SER A 284 9.83 -0.67 7.05
N LEU A 285 8.99 0.24 6.53
CA LEU A 285 9.39 1.61 6.21
C LEU A 285 9.76 2.41 7.47
N GLY A 286 9.03 2.21 8.56
CA GLY A 286 9.31 2.80 9.86
C GLY A 286 10.67 2.37 10.40
N ASP A 287 11.03 1.10 10.21
CA ASP A 287 12.36 0.58 10.55
C ASP A 287 13.47 1.20 9.71
N PHE A 288 13.23 1.40 8.40
CA PHE A 288 14.14 2.14 7.52
C PHE A 288 14.36 3.57 8.01
N PHE A 289 13.28 4.25 8.41
CA PHE A 289 13.36 5.60 8.97
C PHE A 289 14.17 5.64 10.28
N LEU A 290 13.95 4.68 11.20
CA LEU A 290 14.72 4.57 12.44
C LEU A 290 16.21 4.33 12.15
N LEU A 291 16.53 3.47 11.20
CA LEU A 291 17.91 3.22 10.75
C LEU A 291 18.55 4.51 10.21
N ALA A 292 17.85 5.25 9.34
CA ALA A 292 18.33 6.52 8.79
C ALA A 292 18.55 7.58 9.88
N LEU A 293 17.64 7.66 10.87
CA LEU A 293 17.77 8.55 12.02
C LEU A 293 18.98 8.20 12.89
N PHE A 294 19.18 6.92 13.21
CA PHE A 294 20.33 6.45 14.00
C PHE A 294 21.64 6.63 13.25
N PHE A 295 21.66 6.38 11.95
CA PHE A 295 22.83 6.64 11.11
C PHE A 295 23.20 8.13 11.09
N LEU A 296 22.22 9.02 10.89
CA LEU A 296 22.44 10.47 10.98
C LEU A 296 22.97 10.87 12.37
N PHE A 297 22.36 10.35 13.44
CA PHE A 297 22.80 10.66 14.80
C PHE A 297 24.24 10.20 15.06
N TRP A 298 24.60 8.99 14.63
CA TRP A 298 25.95 8.45 14.75
C TRP A 298 26.97 9.29 13.96
N MET A 299 26.68 9.57 12.68
CA MET A 299 27.52 10.40 11.81
C MET A 299 27.66 11.83 12.32
N PHE A 300 26.60 12.40 12.91
CA PHE A 300 26.65 13.72 13.53
C PHE A 300 27.63 13.77 14.70
N ASN A 301 27.61 12.76 15.58
CA ASN A 301 28.57 12.67 16.69
C ASN A 301 30.00 12.40 16.18
N PHE A 302 30.15 11.55 15.16
CA PHE A 302 31.44 11.33 14.51
C PHE A 302 31.99 12.65 13.97
N GLY A 303 31.30 13.32 13.05
CA GLY A 303 31.83 14.51 12.40
C GLY A 303 31.97 15.72 13.32
N LYS A 304 31.08 15.91 14.30
CA LYS A 304 31.10 17.09 15.16
C LYS A 304 32.26 17.07 16.16
N ASP A 305 32.48 15.93 16.80
CA ASP A 305 33.43 15.81 17.91
C ASP A 305 34.75 15.15 17.47
N LEU A 306 34.95 15.00 16.15
CA LEU A 306 36.23 14.63 15.53
C LEU A 306 37.29 15.70 15.84
N ASP A 307 38.29 15.31 16.62
CA ASP A 307 39.49 16.10 16.92
C ASP A 307 40.72 15.38 16.37
N VAL A 308 41.17 15.81 15.19
CA VAL A 308 42.24 15.13 14.46
C VAL A 308 43.59 15.26 15.15
N ASP A 309 43.85 16.39 15.82
CA ASP A 309 45.14 16.65 16.43
C ASP A 309 45.35 15.70 17.62
N LYS A 310 44.33 15.55 18.47
CA LYS A 310 44.36 14.61 19.60
C LYS A 310 44.47 13.14 19.17
N MET A 311 43.91 12.79 18.01
CA MET A 311 43.91 11.42 17.49
C MET A 311 45.22 11.05 16.78
N GLN A 312 45.94 12.03 16.23
CA GLN A 312 47.26 11.80 15.68
C GLN A 312 48.26 11.48 16.79
N ASP A 313 48.19 12.18 17.93
CA ASP A 313 49.08 11.95 19.07
C ASP A 313 48.99 10.50 19.60
N ASP A 314 47.83 9.87 19.47
CA ASP A 314 47.58 8.48 19.87
C ASP A 314 47.94 7.44 18.78
N SER A 315 48.31 7.85 17.56
CA SER A 315 48.51 6.95 16.40
C SER A 315 49.89 7.06 15.76
N LEU A 316 50.40 5.95 15.23
CA LEU A 316 51.67 5.92 14.45
C LEU A 316 51.51 6.39 12.99
N LEU A 317 50.30 6.75 12.55
CA LEU A 317 49.99 7.09 11.15
C LEU A 317 50.31 8.55 10.85
N SER A 318 50.86 8.82 9.66
CA SER A 318 50.99 10.20 9.20
C SER A 318 49.62 10.84 9.00
N ARG A 319 49.50 12.13 9.32
CA ARG A 319 48.25 12.90 9.20
C ARG A 319 47.61 12.81 7.81
N LYS A 320 48.43 12.74 6.75
CA LYS A 320 47.96 12.56 5.37
C LYS A 320 47.31 11.21 5.11
N ILE A 321 47.88 10.13 5.65
CA ILE A 321 47.31 8.78 5.55
C ILE A 321 46.00 8.72 6.35
N PHE A 322 45.98 9.30 7.54
CA PHE A 322 44.77 9.37 8.37
C PHE A 322 43.60 10.02 7.63
N PHE A 323 43.81 11.20 7.00
CA PHE A 323 42.77 11.85 6.21
C PHE A 323 42.39 11.06 4.96
N SER A 324 43.36 10.42 4.28
CA SER A 324 43.08 9.58 3.11
C SER A 324 42.16 8.41 3.46
N LEU A 325 42.37 7.76 4.61
CA LEU A 325 41.49 6.71 5.12
C LEU A 325 40.09 7.24 5.46
N HIS A 326 39.98 8.44 6.04
CA HIS A 326 38.68 9.06 6.32
C HIS A 326 37.94 9.47 5.04
N PHE A 327 38.65 9.94 4.00
CA PHE A 327 38.05 10.18 2.69
C PHE A 327 37.60 8.89 2.01
N LEU A 328 38.37 7.81 2.14
CA LEU A 328 37.99 6.50 1.63
C LEU A 328 36.73 5.98 2.35
N PHE A 329 36.70 6.08 3.68
CA PHE A 329 35.52 5.76 4.48
C PHE A 329 34.32 6.62 4.05
N ASN A 330 34.49 7.94 3.90
CA ASN A 330 33.43 8.82 3.43
C ASN A 330 32.92 8.44 2.03
N GLY A 331 33.80 8.19 1.07
CA GLY A 331 33.41 7.73 -0.28
C GLY A 331 32.65 6.40 -0.24
N SER A 332 33.05 5.48 0.62
CA SER A 332 32.31 4.22 0.82
C SER A 332 30.92 4.43 1.43
N LEU A 333 30.73 5.45 2.28
CA LEU A 333 29.41 5.81 2.81
C LEU A 333 28.46 6.32 1.72
N TYR A 334 28.96 7.07 0.73
CA TYR A 334 28.14 7.48 -0.42
C TYR A 334 27.61 6.27 -1.21
N LEU A 335 28.44 5.24 -1.39
CA LEU A 335 28.00 3.99 -2.01
C LEU A 335 27.00 3.23 -1.13
N LEU A 336 27.23 3.21 0.18
CA LEU A 336 26.34 2.56 1.15
C LEU A 336 24.95 3.20 1.16
N ILE A 337 24.86 4.53 1.23
CA ILE A 337 23.55 5.20 1.20
C ILE A 337 22.87 5.02 -0.15
N ASN A 338 23.63 4.99 -1.25
CA ASN A 338 23.08 4.73 -2.58
C ASN A 338 22.44 3.34 -2.64
N PHE A 339 23.10 2.32 -2.08
CA PHE A 339 22.54 0.99 -1.95
C PHE A 339 21.21 1.02 -1.18
N PHE A 340 21.16 1.60 0.01
CA PHE A 340 19.92 1.67 0.80
C PHE A 340 18.80 2.46 0.11
N ILE A 341 19.11 3.55 -0.60
CA ILE A 341 18.12 4.31 -1.36
C ILE A 341 17.52 3.44 -2.48
N ARG A 342 18.37 2.68 -3.20
CA ARG A 342 17.89 1.78 -4.26
C ARG A 342 17.03 0.66 -3.70
N GLU A 343 17.47 0.02 -2.62
CA GLU A 343 16.70 -1.04 -1.95
C GLU A 343 15.34 -0.52 -1.44
N LEU A 344 15.30 0.71 -0.92
CA LEU A 344 14.05 1.35 -0.51
C LEU A 344 13.05 1.48 -1.66
N ILE A 345 13.50 1.93 -2.83
CA ILE A 345 12.63 2.13 -4.00
C ILE A 345 12.21 0.79 -4.61
N TYR A 346 13.16 -0.13 -4.74
CA TYR A 346 12.94 -1.41 -5.39
C TYR A 346 11.97 -2.31 -4.59
N ASN A 347 12.11 -2.36 -3.27
CA ASN A 347 11.31 -3.21 -2.39
C ASN A 347 10.13 -2.50 -1.69
N SER A 348 9.66 -1.36 -2.20
CA SER A 348 8.48 -0.65 -1.67
C SER A 348 7.33 -0.63 -2.65
N THR A 349 6.10 -0.44 -2.20
CA THR A 349 4.92 -0.17 -3.06
C THR A 349 4.67 1.33 -3.26
N ILE A 350 5.60 2.16 -2.76
CA ILE A 350 5.47 3.61 -2.64
C ILE A 350 5.94 4.32 -3.92
N SER A 351 5.24 5.38 -4.34
CA SER A 351 5.70 6.24 -5.44
C SER A 351 6.73 7.28 -4.97
N PHE A 352 7.87 7.34 -5.66
CA PHE A 352 8.91 8.37 -5.53
C PHE A 352 8.86 9.40 -6.68
N SER A 353 7.85 9.29 -7.55
CA SER A 353 7.68 10.11 -8.76
C SER A 353 6.93 11.41 -8.46
N LEU A 354 7.64 12.45 -8.02
CA LEU A 354 7.05 13.72 -7.58
C LEU A 354 6.34 14.52 -8.69
N ASN A 355 6.54 14.18 -9.97
CA ASN A 355 5.79 14.72 -11.10
C ASN A 355 4.33 14.25 -11.10
N ARG A 356 4.04 13.11 -10.46
CA ARG A 356 2.69 12.55 -10.29
C ARG A 356 2.19 12.80 -8.87
N ILE A 357 1.85 14.06 -8.57
CA ILE A 357 1.55 14.50 -7.19
C ILE A 357 0.38 13.75 -6.53
N ILE A 358 -0.54 13.18 -7.32
CA ILE A 358 -1.70 12.42 -6.85
C ILE A 358 -1.29 11.07 -6.24
N GLU A 359 -0.16 10.49 -6.69
CA GLU A 359 0.36 9.21 -6.18
C GLU A 359 1.15 9.35 -4.87
N ILE A 360 1.42 10.58 -4.41
CA ILE A 360 2.25 10.84 -3.24
C ILE A 360 1.45 10.61 -1.95
N SER A 361 1.85 9.58 -1.21
CA SER A 361 1.24 9.20 0.07
C SER A 361 2.04 9.70 1.28
N ALA A 362 1.50 9.55 2.50
CA ALA A 362 2.25 9.85 3.73
C ALA A 362 3.51 8.97 3.86
N GLN A 363 3.44 7.74 3.35
CA GLN A 363 4.54 6.79 3.27
C GLN A 363 5.61 7.28 2.28
N SER A 364 5.23 7.84 1.13
CA SER A 364 6.16 8.53 0.19
C SER A 364 6.94 9.63 0.89
N VAL A 365 6.25 10.47 1.67
CA VAL A 365 6.89 11.56 2.41
C VAL A 365 7.91 11.02 3.43
N LEU A 366 7.57 9.96 4.18
CA LEU A 366 8.48 9.34 5.15
C LEU A 366 9.69 8.69 4.47
N GLY A 367 9.49 8.02 3.33
CA GLY A 367 10.58 7.44 2.53
C GLY A 367 11.54 8.50 2.03
N ILE A 368 11.03 9.56 1.38
CA ILE A 368 11.84 10.68 0.90
C ILE A 368 12.54 11.40 2.05
N PHE A 369 11.88 11.57 3.20
CA PHE A 369 12.49 12.14 4.39
C PHE A 369 13.67 11.30 4.89
N SER A 370 13.53 9.97 4.91
CA SER A 370 14.58 9.04 5.31
C SER A 370 15.80 9.12 4.38
N VAL A 371 15.57 9.21 3.06
CA VAL A 371 16.63 9.47 2.06
C VAL A 371 17.35 10.79 2.38
N GLY A 372 16.59 11.85 2.67
CA GLY A 372 17.14 13.15 3.08
C GLY A 372 18.03 13.07 4.33
N LEU A 373 17.67 12.26 5.33
CA LEU A 373 18.48 12.06 6.54
C LEU A 373 19.81 11.36 6.23
N LEU A 374 19.79 10.33 5.38
CA LEU A 374 21.01 9.62 4.94
C LEU A 374 21.96 10.55 4.18
N ILE A 375 21.43 11.34 3.24
CA ILE A 375 22.21 12.30 2.46
C ILE A 375 22.77 13.41 3.37
N LEU A 376 21.98 13.92 4.30
CA LEU A 376 22.41 14.92 5.28
C LEU A 376 23.60 14.40 6.11
N ALA A 377 23.57 13.12 6.51
CA ALA A 377 24.63 12.50 7.29
C ALA A 377 25.98 12.52 6.55
N VAL A 378 26.00 12.09 5.29
CA VAL A 378 27.25 12.01 4.50
C VAL A 378 27.75 13.39 4.05
N ILE A 379 26.84 14.32 3.71
CA ILE A 379 27.23 15.70 3.40
C ILE A 379 27.84 16.37 4.63
N PHE A 380 27.19 16.24 5.80
CA PHE A 380 27.71 16.81 7.04
C PHE A 380 29.13 16.30 7.34
N PHE A 381 29.34 14.98 7.20
CA PHE A 381 30.65 14.38 7.44
C PHE A 381 31.71 14.83 6.42
N THR A 382 31.34 14.88 5.13
CA THR A 382 32.20 15.40 4.05
C THR A 382 32.71 16.81 4.37
N ILE A 383 31.79 17.69 4.77
CA ILE A 383 32.12 19.07 5.14
C ILE A 383 33.07 19.09 6.33
N ARG A 384 32.85 18.25 7.36
CA ARG A 384 33.72 18.19 8.55
C ARG A 384 35.12 17.68 8.22
N ILE A 385 35.27 16.59 7.46
CA ILE A 385 36.58 16.06 7.07
C ILE A 385 37.36 17.11 6.27
N ILE A 386 36.71 17.73 5.29
CA ILE A 386 37.37 18.73 4.43
C ILE A 386 37.86 19.91 5.25
N ASN A 387 37.06 20.39 6.20
CA ASN A 387 37.47 21.45 7.12
C ASN A 387 38.67 21.09 7.99
N CYS A 388 38.74 19.87 8.48
CA CYS A 388 39.90 19.41 9.26
C CYS A 388 41.16 19.21 8.41
N SER A 389 41.02 18.78 7.14
CA SER A 389 42.15 18.44 6.26
C SER A 389 42.83 19.62 5.55
N GLN A 390 42.25 20.82 5.64
CA GLN A 390 42.67 21.98 4.84
C GLN A 390 44.04 22.55 5.17
N ASN A 391 44.55 22.31 6.37
CA ASN A 391 45.89 22.73 6.74
C ASN A 391 46.95 21.77 6.19
N ASP A 392 46.56 20.55 5.81
CA ASP A 392 47.47 19.49 5.40
C ASP A 392 47.55 19.30 3.88
N PHE A 393 46.50 19.72 3.17
CA PHE A 393 46.39 19.61 1.72
C PHE A 393 45.99 20.94 1.09
N ASN A 394 46.69 21.30 0.02
CA ASN A 394 46.21 22.34 -0.88
C ASN A 394 45.05 21.80 -1.75
N LEU A 395 44.33 22.69 -2.43
CA LEU A 395 43.16 22.33 -3.24
C LEU A 395 43.48 21.26 -4.30
N GLY A 396 44.65 21.36 -4.95
CA GLY A 396 45.11 20.37 -5.92
C GLY A 396 45.37 19.00 -5.31
N GLY A 397 45.99 18.95 -4.12
CA GLY A 397 46.23 17.70 -3.39
C GLY A 397 44.94 17.02 -2.95
N LEU A 398 43.94 17.78 -2.47
CA LEU A 398 42.61 17.25 -2.18
C LEU A 398 41.96 16.70 -3.45
N ALA A 399 42.01 17.42 -4.56
CA ALA A 399 41.44 16.97 -5.82
C ALA A 399 42.07 15.66 -6.31
N VAL A 400 43.40 15.51 -6.20
CA VAL A 400 44.11 14.27 -6.55
C VAL A 400 43.66 13.10 -5.66
N ILE A 401 43.57 13.31 -4.34
CA ILE A 401 43.16 12.25 -3.39
C ILE A 401 41.71 11.84 -3.64
N ILE A 402 40.80 12.80 -3.75
CA ILE A 402 39.37 12.54 -4.01
C ILE A 402 39.19 11.81 -5.34
N SER A 403 39.88 12.24 -6.40
CA SER A 403 39.80 11.59 -7.72
C SER A 403 40.40 10.17 -7.69
N GLY A 404 41.52 9.98 -6.98
CA GLY A 404 42.13 8.66 -6.80
C GLY A 404 41.22 7.70 -6.04
N ILE A 405 40.55 8.18 -4.99
CA ILE A 405 39.55 7.39 -4.24
C ILE A 405 38.33 7.09 -5.11
N ALA A 406 37.81 8.07 -5.86
CA ALA A 406 36.69 7.86 -6.77
C ALA A 406 37.00 6.78 -7.82
N LEU A 407 38.21 6.82 -8.42
CA LEU A 407 38.66 5.79 -9.36
C LEU A 407 38.82 4.43 -8.67
N PHE A 408 39.43 4.38 -7.49
CA PHE A 408 39.57 3.15 -6.71
C PHE A 408 38.20 2.52 -6.42
N LEU A 409 37.24 3.30 -5.94
CA LEU A 409 35.88 2.83 -5.67
C LEU A 409 35.17 2.33 -6.94
N ALA A 410 35.31 3.04 -8.07
CA ALA A 410 34.76 2.60 -9.34
C ALA A 410 35.34 1.24 -9.80
N VAL A 411 36.66 1.07 -9.68
CA VAL A 411 37.34 -0.20 -10.03
C VAL A 411 36.88 -1.33 -9.12
N VAL A 412 36.77 -1.10 -7.82
CA VAL A 412 36.28 -2.10 -6.85
C VAL A 412 34.86 -2.52 -7.20
N GLN A 413 33.96 -1.58 -7.53
CA GLN A 413 32.59 -1.87 -7.95
C GLN A 413 32.54 -2.68 -9.24
N TYR A 414 33.32 -2.29 -10.25
CA TYR A 414 33.40 -3.01 -11.52
C TYR A 414 33.85 -4.46 -11.33
N ILE A 415 34.87 -4.70 -10.48
CA ILE A 415 35.35 -6.05 -10.19
C ILE A 415 34.32 -6.86 -9.39
N SER A 416 33.69 -6.25 -8.38
CA SER A 416 32.85 -6.97 -7.43
C SER A 416 31.44 -7.26 -7.95
N VAL A 417 30.82 -6.30 -8.65
CA VAL A 417 29.40 -6.34 -9.03
C VAL A 417 29.21 -6.20 -10.54
N LYS A 418 30.28 -5.98 -11.32
CA LYS A 418 30.23 -5.71 -12.78
C LYS A 418 29.37 -4.51 -13.18
N ASN A 419 29.06 -3.64 -12.21
CA ASN A 419 28.32 -2.40 -12.43
C ASN A 419 28.92 -1.28 -11.56
N VAL A 420 28.95 -0.06 -12.07
CA VAL A 420 29.51 1.10 -11.37
C VAL A 420 28.39 2.12 -11.14
N TYR A 421 28.15 2.47 -9.88
CA TYR A 421 27.13 3.45 -9.53
C TYR A 421 27.69 4.87 -9.66
N TYR A 422 27.78 5.35 -10.90
CA TYR A 422 28.38 6.65 -11.23
C TYR A 422 27.71 7.83 -10.51
N GLU A 423 26.40 7.78 -10.30
CA GLU A 423 25.64 8.83 -9.61
C GLU A 423 26.17 9.08 -8.19
N ALA A 424 26.44 8.02 -7.43
CA ALA A 424 26.97 8.11 -6.08
C ALA A 424 28.42 8.64 -6.05
N ILE A 425 29.24 8.20 -7.01
CA ILE A 425 30.64 8.66 -7.15
C ILE A 425 30.68 10.14 -7.52
N PHE A 426 29.88 10.57 -8.51
CA PHE A 426 29.79 11.98 -8.88
C PHE A 426 29.23 12.83 -7.74
N PHE A 427 28.29 12.31 -6.95
CA PHE A 427 27.79 13.02 -5.79
C PHE A 427 28.86 13.18 -4.69
N PHE A 428 29.67 12.16 -4.44
CA PHE A 428 30.82 12.24 -3.52
C PHE A 428 31.86 13.26 -3.99
N VAL A 429 32.24 13.23 -5.27
CA VAL A 429 33.23 14.15 -5.83
C VAL A 429 32.67 15.58 -5.82
N GLY A 430 31.44 15.77 -6.28
CA GLY A 430 30.76 17.06 -6.33
C GLY A 430 30.58 17.69 -4.94
N SER A 431 30.11 16.92 -3.96
CA SER A 431 29.97 17.40 -2.58
C SER A 431 31.32 17.77 -1.97
N SER A 432 32.37 17.02 -2.28
CA SER A 432 33.74 17.28 -1.79
C SER A 432 34.34 18.53 -2.43
N ILE A 433 34.17 18.72 -3.75
CA ILE A 433 34.58 19.94 -4.44
C ILE A 433 33.86 21.15 -3.85
N LEU A 434 32.53 21.09 -3.74
CA LEU A 434 31.72 22.16 -3.15
C LEU A 434 32.21 22.49 -1.73
N ALA A 435 32.40 21.49 -0.87
CA ALA A 435 32.88 21.71 0.48
C ALA A 435 34.29 22.34 0.51
N SER A 436 35.19 21.98 -0.41
CA SER A 436 36.54 22.54 -0.49
C SER A 436 36.57 24.01 -0.96
N LEU A 437 35.61 24.43 -1.78
CA LEU A 437 35.53 25.81 -2.28
C LEU A 437 35.02 26.79 -1.20
N PHE A 438 34.12 26.35 -0.34
CA PHE A 438 33.42 27.22 0.62
C PHE A 438 34.10 27.32 2.00
N SER A 439 35.18 26.59 2.23
CA SER A 439 35.71 26.38 3.56
C SER A 439 36.67 27.45 4.10
N LYS A 440 37.38 28.18 3.23
CA LYS A 440 38.53 29.04 3.61
C LYS A 440 38.21 30.27 4.46
N ARG A 441 36.96 30.77 4.50
CA ARG A 441 36.59 32.01 5.22
C ARG A 441 35.10 32.13 5.59
N TYR A 442 34.24 31.26 5.06
CA TYR A 442 32.78 31.45 5.10
C TYR A 442 32.07 30.68 6.23
N LEU A 443 32.74 29.71 6.86
CA LEU A 443 32.12 28.80 7.85
C LEU A 443 31.93 29.35 9.26
N GLN A 444 32.52 30.49 9.61
CA GLN A 444 32.21 31.13 10.89
C GLN A 444 30.77 31.67 10.93
N GLN A 445 30.11 31.81 9.77
CA GLN A 445 28.71 32.17 9.63
C GLN A 445 28.01 31.19 8.69
N PHE A 446 27.28 30.21 9.22
CA PHE A 446 26.36 29.37 8.45
C PHE A 446 25.38 30.29 7.71
N THR A 447 25.55 30.46 6.40
CA THR A 447 24.67 31.33 5.59
C THR A 447 23.68 30.48 4.80
N LEU A 448 22.49 31.03 4.58
CA LEU A 448 21.42 30.39 3.81
C LEU A 448 21.87 30.02 2.38
N SER A 449 22.78 30.79 1.76
CA SER A 449 23.44 30.44 0.48
C SER A 449 24.08 29.06 0.47
N TYR A 450 24.82 28.72 1.53
CA TYR A 450 25.55 27.46 1.61
C TYR A 450 24.58 26.28 1.68
N LEU A 451 23.53 26.43 2.49
CA LEU A 451 22.45 25.46 2.61
C LEU A 451 21.79 25.21 1.25
N ILE A 452 21.44 26.27 0.52
CA ILE A 452 20.80 26.17 -0.80
C ILE A 452 21.64 25.31 -1.75
N ILE A 453 22.96 25.55 -1.87
CA ILE A 453 23.81 24.83 -2.82
C ILE A 453 23.88 23.33 -2.50
N PHE A 454 24.10 22.97 -1.23
CA PHE A 454 24.14 21.56 -0.83
C PHE A 454 22.78 20.88 -0.95
N VAL A 455 21.69 21.58 -0.64
CA VAL A 455 20.34 21.06 -0.85
C VAL A 455 20.04 20.86 -2.33
N SER A 456 20.41 21.79 -3.20
CA SER A 456 20.26 21.61 -4.66
C SER A 456 21.05 20.40 -5.16
N ALA A 457 22.29 20.21 -4.69
CA ALA A 457 23.08 19.02 -5.04
C ALA A 457 22.43 17.72 -4.53
N ALA A 458 21.92 17.72 -3.29
CA ALA A 458 21.21 16.58 -2.72
C ALA A 458 19.91 16.25 -3.46
N SER A 459 19.14 17.26 -3.87
CA SER A 459 17.92 17.10 -4.65
C SER A 459 18.20 16.57 -6.04
N LEU A 460 19.24 17.08 -6.72
CA LEU A 460 19.62 16.58 -8.04
C LEU A 460 20.07 15.12 -7.98
N TYR A 461 20.90 14.76 -6.99
CA TYR A 461 21.32 13.38 -6.76
C TYR A 461 20.13 12.46 -6.46
N SER A 462 19.26 12.86 -5.53
CA SER A 462 18.08 12.05 -5.16
C SER A 462 17.17 11.83 -6.37
N LEU A 463 16.94 12.86 -7.17
CA LEU A 463 16.09 12.77 -8.35
C LEU A 463 16.68 11.84 -9.42
N ALA A 464 18.00 11.89 -9.65
CA ALA A 464 18.68 10.96 -10.53
C ALA A 464 18.45 9.51 -10.07
N VAL A 465 18.73 9.21 -8.79
CA VAL A 465 18.60 7.86 -8.24
C VAL A 465 17.15 7.40 -8.23
N PHE A 466 16.20 8.29 -7.88
CA PHE A 466 14.77 7.98 -7.83
C PHE A 466 14.27 7.52 -9.19
N TYR A 467 14.58 8.26 -10.25
CA TYR A 467 14.04 7.97 -11.57
C TYR A 467 14.76 6.81 -12.26
N THR A 468 16.09 6.70 -12.11
CA THR A 468 16.83 5.56 -12.68
C THR A 468 16.43 4.26 -11.99
N THR A 469 16.29 4.25 -10.66
CA THR A 469 15.86 3.05 -9.93
C THR A 469 14.39 2.72 -10.15
N THR A 470 13.52 3.72 -10.26
CA THR A 470 12.10 3.49 -10.59
C THR A 470 11.96 2.94 -12.00
N ALA A 471 12.75 3.42 -12.97
CA ALA A 471 12.75 2.88 -14.33
C ALA A 471 13.24 1.43 -14.38
N ASP A 472 14.31 1.10 -13.63
CA ASP A 472 14.79 -0.30 -13.52
C ASP A 472 13.71 -1.21 -12.93
N LYS A 473 13.08 -0.78 -11.83
CA LYS A 473 11.96 -1.52 -11.21
C LYS A 473 10.78 -1.70 -12.17
N GLN A 474 10.39 -0.65 -12.89
CA GLN A 474 9.31 -0.71 -13.87
C GLN A 474 9.63 -1.68 -15.02
N ARG A 475 10.90 -1.81 -15.44
CA ARG A 475 11.30 -2.81 -16.45
C ARG A 475 11.16 -4.24 -15.95
N ASP A 476 11.46 -4.49 -14.69
CA ASP A 476 11.28 -5.80 -14.07
C ASP A 476 9.80 -6.14 -13.91
N GLU A 477 8.97 -5.17 -13.50
CA GLU A 477 7.51 -5.30 -13.45
C GLU A 477 6.90 -5.52 -14.85
N GLN A 478 7.37 -4.79 -15.86
CA GLN A 478 6.98 -4.95 -17.27
C GLN A 478 7.28 -6.38 -17.76
N LYS A 479 8.44 -6.92 -17.39
CA LYS A 479 8.82 -8.30 -17.70
C LYS A 479 7.96 -9.32 -16.98
N LEU A 480 7.74 -9.14 -15.68
CA LEU A 480 6.88 -10.02 -14.90
C LEU A 480 5.45 -10.03 -15.44
N MET A 481 4.93 -8.87 -15.82
CA MET A 481 3.61 -8.74 -16.43
C MET A 481 3.53 -9.47 -17.77
N ALA A 482 4.54 -9.34 -18.65
CA ALA A 482 4.58 -10.05 -19.92
C ALA A 482 4.51 -11.58 -19.73
N VAL A 483 5.26 -12.12 -18.76
CA VAL A 483 5.22 -13.54 -18.41
C VAL A 483 3.86 -13.94 -17.83
N THR A 484 3.29 -13.12 -16.94
CA THR A 484 1.99 -13.39 -16.30
C THR A 484 0.85 -13.38 -17.32
N LEU A 485 0.88 -12.47 -18.29
CA LEU A 485 -0.11 -12.36 -19.36
C LEU A 485 -0.12 -13.58 -20.30
N VAL A 486 1.03 -14.23 -20.45
CA VAL A 486 1.18 -15.48 -21.22
C VAL A 486 0.78 -16.69 -20.38
N ALA A 487 1.17 -16.70 -19.11
CA ALA A 487 0.94 -17.85 -18.25
C ALA A 487 -0.55 -18.15 -18.07
N GLU A 488 -1.44 -17.16 -18.21
CA GLU A 488 -2.90 -17.30 -18.00
C GLU A 488 -3.20 -18.16 -16.76
N ARG A 489 -2.42 -17.96 -15.69
CA ARG A 489 -2.52 -18.68 -14.43
C ARG A 489 -3.13 -17.79 -13.38
N ASP A 490 -3.76 -18.44 -12.42
CA ASP A 490 -4.31 -17.83 -11.21
C ASP A 490 -3.53 -18.38 -10.00
N PRO A 491 -2.47 -17.68 -9.54
CA PRO A 491 -1.65 -18.15 -8.44
C PRO A 491 -2.45 -18.33 -7.14
N ALA A 492 -3.51 -17.56 -6.94
CA ALA A 492 -4.37 -17.71 -5.76
C ALA A 492 -5.19 -18.99 -5.87
N ALA A 493 -5.77 -19.30 -7.05
CA ALA A 493 -6.39 -20.60 -7.29
C ALA A 493 -5.41 -21.75 -7.04
N GLU A 494 -4.15 -21.67 -7.51
CA GLU A 494 -3.16 -22.73 -7.30
C GLU A 494 -2.87 -22.98 -5.81
N VAL A 495 -2.77 -21.93 -4.99
CA VAL A 495 -2.61 -22.05 -3.53
C VAL A 495 -3.83 -22.73 -2.91
N PHE A 496 -5.04 -22.30 -3.28
CA PHE A 496 -6.27 -22.91 -2.76
C PHE A 496 -6.45 -24.37 -3.24
N LEU A 497 -5.99 -24.72 -4.44
CA LEU A 497 -5.98 -26.11 -4.92
C LEU A 497 -5.03 -26.99 -4.09
N VAL A 498 -3.91 -26.44 -3.59
CA VAL A 498 -3.01 -27.15 -2.67
C VAL A 498 -3.71 -27.41 -1.33
N GLU A 499 -4.31 -26.39 -0.73
CA GLU A 499 -5.07 -26.54 0.52
C GLU A 499 -6.26 -27.51 0.35
N MET A 500 -6.97 -27.42 -0.78
CA MET A 500 -8.08 -28.30 -1.12
C MET A 500 -7.64 -29.76 -1.27
N GLN A 501 -6.50 -30.02 -1.92
CA GLN A 501 -5.96 -31.37 -2.04
C GLN A 501 -5.71 -31.99 -0.67
N GLU A 502 -5.18 -31.23 0.29
CA GLU A 502 -4.93 -31.74 1.65
C GLU A 502 -6.22 -32.16 2.34
N LEU A 503 -7.30 -31.38 2.19
CA LEU A 503 -8.63 -31.70 2.73
C LEU A 503 -9.27 -32.91 2.03
N ILE A 504 -9.25 -32.94 0.69
CA ILE A 504 -9.82 -34.04 -0.12
C ILE A 504 -9.14 -35.37 0.24
N SER A 505 -7.82 -35.37 0.45
CA SER A 505 -7.05 -36.60 0.68
C SER A 505 -7.41 -37.31 1.99
N VAL A 506 -8.05 -36.62 2.93
CA VAL A 506 -8.45 -37.16 4.24
C VAL A 506 -9.97 -37.26 4.42
N ASP A 507 -10.76 -36.94 3.38
CA ASP A 507 -12.23 -36.97 3.44
C ASP A 507 -12.77 -38.42 3.38
N PRO A 508 -13.41 -38.92 4.46
CA PRO A 508 -13.97 -40.26 4.47
C PRO A 508 -15.28 -40.39 3.67
N GLU A 509 -15.95 -39.28 3.35
CA GLU A 509 -17.25 -39.29 2.66
C GLU A 509 -17.11 -39.58 1.17
N ILE A 510 -16.01 -39.16 0.53
CA ILE A 510 -15.79 -39.39 -0.90
C ILE A 510 -15.77 -40.90 -1.24
N PRO A 511 -14.97 -41.75 -0.55
CA PRO A 511 -15.02 -43.20 -0.76
C PRO A 511 -16.38 -43.84 -0.44
N ARG A 512 -17.12 -43.29 0.53
CA ARG A 512 -18.46 -43.79 0.91
C ARG A 512 -19.47 -43.53 -0.21
N LEU A 513 -19.53 -42.29 -0.69
CA LEU A 513 -20.45 -41.84 -1.74
C LEU A 513 -20.11 -42.44 -3.12
N LEU A 514 -18.85 -42.81 -3.36
CA LEU A 514 -18.44 -43.57 -4.55
C LEU A 514 -19.11 -44.95 -4.64
N ILE A 515 -19.49 -45.56 -3.51
CA ILE A 515 -20.18 -46.87 -3.48
C ILE A 515 -21.70 -46.68 -3.57
N GLU A 516 -22.23 -45.58 -3.02
CA GLU A 516 -23.66 -45.29 -2.98
C GLU A 516 -24.19 -44.68 -4.29
N GLU A 517 -23.30 -44.24 -5.20
CA GLU A 517 -23.56 -43.64 -6.52
C GLU A 517 -24.39 -42.33 -6.54
N GLU A 518 -25.09 -41.99 -5.45
CA GLU A 518 -25.88 -40.76 -5.32
C GLU A 518 -25.16 -39.69 -4.48
N GLY A 519 -25.26 -38.41 -4.89
CA GLY A 519 -24.85 -37.25 -4.09
C GLY A 519 -23.35 -36.92 -4.05
N LEU A 520 -22.48 -37.75 -4.65
CA LEU A 520 -21.02 -37.52 -4.68
C LEU A 520 -20.65 -36.14 -5.26
N ILE A 521 -21.21 -35.79 -6.43
CA ILE A 521 -20.90 -34.53 -7.12
C ILE A 521 -21.36 -33.33 -6.28
N ASP A 522 -22.53 -33.42 -5.66
CA ASP A 522 -23.06 -32.32 -4.84
C ASP A 522 -22.25 -32.12 -3.55
N HIS A 523 -21.81 -33.21 -2.90
CA HIS A 523 -20.90 -33.16 -1.76
C HIS A 523 -19.58 -32.47 -2.15
N ILE A 524 -18.95 -32.91 -3.25
CA ILE A 524 -17.67 -32.33 -3.69
C ILE A 524 -17.84 -30.85 -4.05
N ARG A 525 -18.90 -30.50 -4.78
CA ARG A 525 -19.17 -29.12 -5.20
C ARG A 525 -19.40 -28.19 -4.00
N GLN A 526 -20.24 -28.58 -3.04
CA GLN A 526 -20.58 -27.75 -1.89
C GLN A 526 -19.43 -27.63 -0.88
N THR A 527 -18.70 -28.72 -0.67
CA THR A 527 -17.62 -28.77 0.33
C THR A 527 -16.34 -28.09 -0.17
N TYR A 528 -15.94 -28.36 -1.41
CA TYR A 528 -14.61 -27.95 -1.92
C TYR A 528 -14.65 -26.81 -2.92
N PHE A 529 -15.67 -26.74 -3.77
CA PHE A 529 -15.77 -25.72 -4.83
C PHE A 529 -16.69 -24.55 -4.45
N SER A 530 -16.83 -24.29 -3.14
CA SER A 530 -17.51 -23.10 -2.62
C SER A 530 -16.54 -21.93 -2.41
N GLY A 531 -17.08 -20.73 -2.13
CA GLY A 531 -16.24 -19.57 -1.84
C GLY A 531 -15.52 -19.05 -3.10
N TYR A 532 -14.20 -19.19 -3.13
CA TYR A 532 -13.29 -18.65 -4.17
C TYR A 532 -13.55 -19.25 -5.56
N PHE A 533 -13.74 -20.57 -5.64
CA PHE A 533 -13.94 -21.26 -6.92
C PHE A 533 -15.31 -21.01 -7.58
N ARG A 534 -16.17 -20.15 -7.00
CA ARG A 534 -17.40 -19.70 -7.66
C ARG A 534 -17.15 -18.94 -8.96
N GLN A 535 -15.95 -18.40 -9.15
CA GLN A 535 -15.52 -17.75 -10.40
C GLN A 535 -15.07 -18.72 -11.50
N TYR A 536 -15.13 -20.03 -11.21
CA TYR A 536 -14.82 -21.09 -12.16
C TYR A 536 -16.09 -21.88 -12.48
N ASP A 537 -16.30 -22.15 -13.76
CA ASP A 537 -17.22 -23.19 -14.21
C ASP A 537 -16.56 -24.55 -13.97
N VAL A 538 -17.07 -25.29 -12.98
CA VAL A 538 -16.53 -26.58 -12.56
C VAL A 538 -17.41 -27.73 -13.06
N ARG A 539 -16.84 -28.56 -13.93
CA ARG A 539 -17.47 -29.75 -14.49
C ARG A 539 -16.83 -31.01 -13.94
N PHE A 540 -17.66 -31.95 -13.52
CA PHE A 540 -17.25 -33.20 -12.91
C PHE A 540 -17.52 -34.36 -13.86
N PHE A 541 -16.54 -35.25 -13.99
CA PHE A 541 -16.66 -36.49 -14.75
C PHE A 541 -16.21 -37.65 -13.86
N VAL A 542 -17.14 -38.54 -13.51
CA VAL A 542 -16.84 -39.77 -12.78
C VAL A 542 -16.71 -40.88 -13.81
N CYS A 543 -15.55 -41.53 -13.86
CA CYS A 543 -15.21 -42.47 -14.92
C CYS A 543 -14.72 -43.80 -14.35
N THR A 544 -15.41 -44.85 -14.77
CA THR A 544 -15.07 -46.25 -14.53
C THR A 544 -14.23 -46.80 -15.69
N GLY A 545 -13.67 -48.00 -15.50
CA GLY A 545 -12.89 -48.66 -16.55
C GLY A 545 -13.65 -48.98 -17.85
N ALA A 546 -14.98 -48.93 -17.85
CA ALA A 546 -15.84 -49.24 -19.00
C ALA A 546 -16.49 -48.01 -19.64
N ASP A 547 -16.39 -46.83 -19.01
CA ASP A 547 -17.07 -45.63 -19.49
C ASP A 547 -16.42 -45.01 -20.73
N SER A 548 -17.25 -44.46 -21.60
CA SER A 548 -16.84 -43.75 -22.81
C SER A 548 -17.50 -42.38 -22.88
N LEU A 549 -16.74 -41.36 -23.30
CA LEU A 549 -17.19 -40.00 -23.49
C LEU A 549 -17.42 -39.73 -24.99
N PHE A 550 -18.45 -38.95 -25.29
CA PHE A 550 -18.68 -38.42 -26.64
C PHE A 550 -17.96 -37.08 -26.80
N ILE A 551 -17.01 -37.01 -27.73
CA ILE A 551 -16.26 -35.80 -28.05
C ILE A 551 -16.94 -35.09 -29.22
N GLU A 552 -17.59 -33.96 -28.95
CA GLU A 552 -18.43 -33.25 -29.92
C GLU A 552 -17.64 -32.72 -31.13
N MET A 553 -16.44 -32.19 -30.89
CA MET A 553 -15.54 -31.64 -31.92
C MET A 553 -15.09 -32.71 -32.94
N ASP A 554 -14.78 -33.91 -32.45
CA ASP A 554 -14.28 -35.03 -33.26
C ASP A 554 -15.40 -35.99 -33.71
N LYS A 555 -16.62 -35.81 -33.19
CA LYS A 555 -17.79 -36.70 -33.39
C LYS A 555 -17.48 -38.18 -33.14
N ARG A 556 -16.69 -38.47 -32.11
CA ARG A 556 -16.25 -39.85 -31.77
C ARG A 556 -16.45 -40.16 -30.30
N MET A 557 -16.62 -41.46 -30.01
CA MET A 557 -16.55 -41.98 -28.65
C MET A 557 -15.09 -42.31 -28.31
N ALA A 558 -14.63 -41.87 -27.15
CA ALA A 558 -13.32 -42.24 -26.60
C ALA A 558 -13.50 -42.80 -25.18
N PRO A 559 -12.67 -43.77 -24.73
CA PRO A 559 -12.67 -44.21 -23.34
C PRO A 559 -12.40 -43.02 -22.42
N CYS A 560 -13.19 -42.86 -21.35
CA CYS A 560 -13.15 -41.64 -20.55
C CYS A 560 -11.76 -41.39 -19.93
N ILE A 561 -11.21 -42.40 -19.24
CA ILE A 561 -9.93 -42.28 -18.53
C ILE A 561 -8.80 -41.95 -19.51
N ASP A 562 -8.74 -42.67 -20.63
CA ASP A 562 -7.69 -42.51 -21.64
C ASP A 562 -7.74 -41.10 -22.28
N PHE A 563 -8.94 -40.51 -22.45
CA PHE A 563 -9.10 -39.15 -22.97
C PHE A 563 -8.49 -38.09 -22.05
N PHE A 564 -8.82 -38.13 -20.76
CA PHE A 564 -8.30 -37.16 -19.80
C PHE A 564 -6.80 -37.38 -19.51
N GLU A 565 -6.32 -38.63 -19.52
CA GLU A 565 -4.88 -38.90 -19.41
C GLU A 565 -4.09 -38.31 -20.58
N ASP A 566 -4.58 -38.45 -21.82
CA ASP A 566 -3.95 -37.86 -23.00
C ASP A 566 -4.00 -36.32 -22.96
N MET A 567 -5.15 -35.75 -22.57
CA MET A 567 -5.31 -34.30 -22.43
C MET A 567 -4.34 -33.73 -21.37
N ILE A 568 -4.27 -34.34 -20.19
CA ILE A 568 -3.33 -33.95 -19.12
C ILE A 568 -1.88 -34.18 -19.57
N GLY A 569 -1.58 -35.30 -20.25
CA GLY A 569 -0.23 -35.62 -20.70
C GLY A 569 0.31 -34.68 -21.79
N THR A 570 -0.58 -34.15 -22.64
CA THR A 570 -0.20 -33.27 -23.76
C THR A 570 -0.24 -31.79 -23.41
N GLN A 571 -1.18 -31.36 -22.56
CA GLN A 571 -1.44 -29.94 -22.26
C GLN A 571 -1.27 -29.58 -20.77
N GLY A 572 -1.19 -30.57 -19.89
CA GLY A 572 -1.21 -30.37 -18.44
C GLY A 572 0.17 -30.16 -17.83
N GLU A 573 0.30 -29.11 -17.02
CA GLU A 573 1.43 -28.94 -16.10
C GLU A 573 0.97 -29.15 -14.66
N ARG A 574 1.57 -30.13 -13.97
CA ARG A 574 1.15 -30.51 -12.61
C ARG A 574 1.48 -29.42 -11.58
N ILE A 575 0.50 -29.06 -10.77
CA ILE A 575 0.69 -28.20 -9.59
C ILE A 575 1.40 -29.01 -8.51
N LYS A 576 2.49 -28.46 -7.96
CA LYS A 576 3.33 -29.17 -6.99
C LYS A 576 2.54 -29.51 -5.73
N GLY A 577 2.61 -30.77 -5.30
CA GLY A 577 1.94 -31.25 -4.09
C GLY A 577 0.48 -31.67 -4.30
N THR A 578 -0.06 -31.56 -5.53
CA THR A 578 -1.47 -31.90 -5.81
C THR A 578 -1.63 -32.87 -6.96
N ASN A 579 -2.87 -33.31 -7.19
CA ASN A 579 -3.29 -33.97 -8.41
C ASN A 579 -4.12 -33.04 -9.31
N PHE A 580 -3.86 -31.74 -9.25
CA PHE A 580 -4.40 -30.76 -10.18
C PHE A 580 -3.32 -30.34 -11.20
N TYR A 581 -3.77 -30.06 -12.41
CA TYR A 581 -2.94 -29.71 -13.55
C TYR A 581 -3.45 -28.40 -14.14
N PHE A 582 -2.54 -27.46 -14.37
CA PHE A 582 -2.83 -26.30 -15.21
C PHE A 582 -2.88 -26.76 -16.68
N MET A 583 -3.92 -26.37 -17.41
CA MET A 583 -4.16 -26.80 -18.78
C MET A 583 -3.82 -25.67 -19.76
N ASP A 584 -2.72 -25.82 -20.48
CA ASP A 584 -2.29 -24.89 -21.54
C ASP A 584 -3.02 -25.20 -22.85
N ASN A 585 -4.34 -25.06 -22.84
CA ASN A 585 -5.22 -25.37 -23.98
C ASN A 585 -5.51 -24.14 -24.87
N MET A 586 -4.88 -22.99 -24.57
CA MET A 586 -4.88 -21.76 -25.39
C MET A 586 -6.30 -21.28 -25.78
N ASN A 587 -7.30 -21.53 -24.93
CA ASN A 587 -8.70 -21.16 -25.18
C ASN A 587 -9.04 -19.74 -24.66
N GLY A 588 -8.04 -18.99 -24.17
CA GLY A 588 -8.19 -17.65 -23.58
C GLY A 588 -8.81 -17.66 -22.18
N ARG A 589 -8.89 -18.81 -21.52
CA ARG A 589 -9.38 -18.98 -20.14
C ARG A 589 -8.32 -19.68 -19.29
N ILE A 590 -8.29 -19.32 -18.02
CA ILE A 590 -7.50 -20.03 -17.02
C ILE A 590 -8.20 -21.37 -16.78
N SER A 591 -7.54 -22.46 -17.19
CA SER A 591 -8.11 -23.81 -17.16
C SER A 591 -7.29 -24.72 -16.25
N TYR A 592 -7.93 -25.42 -15.33
CA TYR A 592 -7.32 -26.47 -14.51
C TYR A 592 -8.07 -27.78 -14.67
N THR A 593 -7.37 -28.90 -14.49
CA THR A 593 -7.97 -30.23 -14.42
C THR A 593 -7.47 -30.96 -13.19
N GLY A 594 -8.38 -31.33 -12.29
CA GLY A 594 -8.12 -32.20 -11.16
C GLY A 594 -8.33 -33.66 -11.52
N TRP A 595 -7.46 -34.54 -11.01
CA TRP A 595 -7.56 -35.99 -11.18
C TRP A 595 -7.46 -36.69 -9.83
N LEU A 596 -8.56 -37.27 -9.37
CA LEU A 596 -8.59 -38.10 -8.16
C LEU A 596 -8.83 -39.55 -8.57
N HIS A 597 -8.02 -40.47 -8.06
CA HIS A 597 -8.10 -41.88 -8.40
C HIS A 597 -8.33 -42.73 -7.15
N TYR A 598 -9.37 -43.55 -7.16
CA TYR A 598 -9.75 -44.43 -6.05
C TYR A 598 -9.78 -45.90 -6.50
N PRO A 599 -8.98 -46.77 -5.86
CA PRO A 599 -9.00 -48.20 -6.18
C PRO A 599 -10.29 -48.84 -5.61
N LEU A 600 -11.07 -49.49 -6.48
CA LEU A 600 -12.25 -50.27 -6.09
C LEU A 600 -12.05 -51.74 -6.44
N SER A 601 -12.38 -52.63 -5.51
CA SER A 601 -12.22 -54.08 -5.73
C SER A 601 -13.13 -54.64 -6.84
N SER A 602 -14.23 -53.94 -7.16
CA SER A 602 -15.17 -54.26 -8.24
C SER A 602 -14.66 -53.85 -9.63
N GLU A 603 -13.68 -52.95 -9.73
CA GLU A 603 -13.17 -52.41 -10.98
C GLU A 603 -11.65 -52.49 -11.07
N ALA A 604 -11.12 -53.26 -12.02
CA ALA A 604 -9.68 -53.49 -12.15
C ALA A 604 -8.86 -52.20 -12.41
N ARG A 605 -9.48 -51.18 -13.02
CA ARG A 605 -8.87 -49.87 -13.26
C ARG A 605 -9.22 -48.83 -12.20
N GLY A 606 -10.02 -49.18 -11.19
CA GLY A 606 -10.57 -48.25 -10.20
C GLY A 606 -11.49 -47.18 -10.81
N VAL A 607 -11.94 -46.24 -9.98
CA VAL A 607 -12.76 -45.10 -10.39
C VAL A 607 -11.93 -43.82 -10.34
N SER A 608 -11.98 -43.05 -11.42
CA SER A 608 -11.33 -41.76 -11.53
C SER A 608 -12.36 -40.64 -11.58
N ILE A 609 -12.16 -39.60 -10.77
CA ILE A 609 -12.95 -38.36 -10.81
C ILE A 609 -12.07 -37.30 -11.46
N PHE A 610 -12.50 -36.83 -12.63
CA PHE A 610 -11.92 -35.69 -13.30
C PHE A 610 -12.75 -34.43 -13.02
N MET A 611 -12.07 -33.34 -12.74
CA MET A 611 -12.68 -32.05 -12.40
C MET A 611 -12.09 -31.02 -13.35
N GLU A 612 -12.85 -30.55 -14.32
CA GLU A 612 -12.43 -29.44 -15.17
C GLU A 612 -12.90 -28.13 -14.54
N LEU A 613 -11.97 -27.20 -14.33
CA LEU A 613 -12.24 -25.86 -13.86
C LEU A 613 -11.88 -24.91 -14.98
N ASN A 614 -12.83 -24.15 -15.49
CA ASN A 614 -12.57 -23.10 -16.47
C ASN A 614 -12.98 -21.76 -15.87
N SER A 615 -12.08 -20.77 -15.86
CA SER A 615 -12.44 -19.43 -15.41
C SER A 615 -13.58 -18.87 -16.28
N GLU A 616 -14.52 -18.16 -15.66
CA GLU A 616 -15.48 -17.38 -16.45
C GLU A 616 -14.74 -16.39 -17.34
N LEU A 617 -15.23 -16.17 -18.57
CA LEU A 617 -14.67 -15.16 -19.46
C LEU A 617 -14.93 -13.78 -18.83
N LEU A 618 -13.88 -13.17 -18.29
CA LEU A 618 -13.92 -11.78 -17.88
C LEU A 618 -14.13 -10.95 -19.15
N PHE A 619 -15.34 -10.43 -19.35
CA PHE A 619 -15.59 -9.44 -20.38
C PHE A 619 -14.88 -8.14 -19.96
N GLU A 620 -13.61 -7.99 -20.35
CA GLU A 620 -12.81 -6.77 -20.22
C GLU A 620 -13.15 -5.72 -21.31
N GLY A 621 -14.39 -5.73 -21.81
CA GLY A 621 -14.87 -4.76 -22.78
C GLY A 621 -15.03 -3.37 -22.16
N ILE A 622 -14.82 -2.33 -22.98
CA ILE A 622 -15.16 -0.94 -22.64
C ILE A 622 -16.62 -0.90 -22.17
N GLY A 623 -16.86 -0.68 -20.87
CA GLY A 623 -18.21 -0.57 -20.33
C GLY A 623 -18.46 -1.32 -19.02
N PHE A 624 -17.73 -2.40 -18.70
CA PHE A 624 -17.93 -3.13 -17.44
C PHE A 624 -17.30 -2.35 -16.26
N PRO A 625 -18.07 -1.87 -15.26
CA PRO A 625 -17.52 -1.05 -14.19
C PRO A 625 -16.71 -1.90 -13.21
N GLU A 626 -15.51 -1.44 -12.82
CA GLU A 626 -14.75 -2.03 -11.69
C GLU A 626 -15.56 -2.03 -10.39
N LEU A 627 -16.59 -1.18 -10.28
CA LEU A 627 -17.54 -1.14 -9.18
C LEU A 627 -18.28 -2.47 -8.99
N LEU A 628 -18.48 -3.26 -10.05
CA LEU A 628 -19.20 -4.53 -10.01
C LEU A 628 -18.25 -5.74 -9.93
N MET A 629 -16.94 -5.51 -9.92
CA MET A 629 -15.94 -6.56 -9.80
C MET A 629 -15.53 -6.74 -8.35
N ASP A 630 -15.37 -7.98 -7.92
CA ASP A 630 -14.76 -8.30 -6.63
C ASP A 630 -13.26 -7.95 -6.66
N LYS A 631 -12.72 -7.56 -5.51
CA LYS A 631 -11.30 -7.21 -5.34
C LYS A 631 -10.37 -8.36 -5.77
N SER A 632 -10.78 -9.61 -5.59
CA SER A 632 -10.01 -10.80 -6.01
C SER A 632 -9.82 -10.88 -7.52
N LEU A 633 -10.73 -10.31 -8.30
CA LEU A 633 -10.70 -10.28 -9.77
C LEU A 633 -10.03 -9.02 -10.34
N ALA A 634 -9.76 -8.02 -9.49
CA ALA A 634 -9.15 -6.77 -9.93
C ALA A 634 -7.64 -6.97 -10.20
N LYS A 635 -7.19 -6.61 -11.40
CA LYS A 635 -5.74 -6.56 -11.73
C LYS A 635 -5.00 -5.68 -10.71
N PRO A 636 -3.79 -6.08 -10.26
CA PRO A 636 -2.97 -5.27 -9.38
C PRO A 636 -2.84 -3.84 -9.92
N GLU A 637 -2.99 -2.81 -9.07
CA GLU A 637 -2.92 -1.42 -9.53
C GLU A 637 -1.60 -1.10 -10.25
N ASN A 638 -0.51 -1.76 -9.86
CA ASN A 638 0.80 -1.61 -10.50
C ASN A 638 0.81 -2.03 -11.98
N TYR A 639 -0.17 -2.81 -12.46
CA TYR A 639 -0.25 -3.21 -13.87
C TYR A 639 -1.09 -2.26 -14.72
N LYS A 640 -1.92 -1.41 -14.10
CA LYS A 640 -2.75 -0.42 -14.82
C LYS A 640 -1.95 0.70 -15.49
N LYS A 641 -0.69 0.86 -15.11
CA LYS A 641 0.24 1.83 -15.71
C LYS A 641 0.90 1.34 -17.00
N PHE A 642 0.66 0.09 -17.38
CA PHE A 642 1.21 -0.52 -18.57
C PHE A 642 0.11 -0.79 -19.57
N ASP A 643 0.41 -0.49 -20.83
CA ASP A 643 -0.42 -0.90 -21.94
C ASP A 643 0.06 -2.28 -22.39
N TYR A 644 -0.81 -3.13 -22.92
CA TYR A 644 -0.35 -4.40 -23.48
C TYR A 644 -1.16 -4.83 -24.70
N ALA A 645 -0.56 -5.73 -25.48
CA ALA A 645 -1.20 -6.46 -26.56
C ALA A 645 -0.74 -7.92 -26.55
N LYS A 646 -1.69 -8.83 -26.80
CA LYS A 646 -1.45 -10.25 -27.04
C LYS A 646 -1.65 -10.55 -28.52
N TYR A 647 -0.72 -11.31 -29.07
CA TYR A 647 -0.78 -11.79 -30.44
C TYR A 647 -0.73 -13.31 -30.45
N TYR A 648 -1.68 -13.92 -31.15
CA TYR A 648 -1.72 -15.36 -31.39
C TYR A 648 -1.72 -15.61 -32.90
N GLY A 649 -0.84 -16.49 -33.38
CA GLY A 649 -0.69 -16.74 -34.83
C GLY A 649 -0.30 -15.49 -35.64
N GLY A 650 0.32 -14.51 -34.99
CA GLY A 650 0.73 -13.24 -35.57
C GLY A 650 -0.35 -12.15 -35.62
N GLU A 651 -1.57 -12.43 -35.17
CA GLU A 651 -2.70 -11.49 -35.16
C GLU A 651 -3.02 -11.02 -33.74
N LEU A 652 -3.42 -9.74 -33.62
CA LEU A 652 -3.80 -9.14 -32.35
C LEU A 652 -5.12 -9.73 -31.85
N THR A 653 -5.09 -10.40 -30.70
CA THR A 653 -6.27 -11.04 -30.11
C THR A 653 -6.80 -10.30 -28.89
N ASP A 654 -5.92 -9.65 -28.13
CA ASP A 654 -6.29 -8.91 -26.92
C ASP A 654 -5.41 -7.66 -26.76
N LYS A 655 -5.97 -6.59 -26.19
CA LYS A 655 -5.23 -5.36 -25.88
C LYS A 655 -5.82 -4.62 -24.69
N HIS A 656 -4.96 -3.90 -23.98
CA HIS A 656 -5.31 -3.02 -22.89
C HIS A 656 -4.49 -1.73 -22.93
N GLY A 657 -5.09 -0.64 -22.46
CA GLY A 657 -4.47 0.67 -22.42
C GLY A 657 -4.81 1.55 -23.63
N GLU A 658 -4.18 2.72 -23.69
CA GLU A 658 -4.47 3.74 -24.70
C GLU A 658 -3.62 3.58 -25.97
N TYR A 659 -2.50 2.85 -25.88
CA TYR A 659 -1.61 2.63 -27.01
C TYR A 659 -2.27 1.82 -28.13
N ASN A 660 -2.14 2.32 -29.36
CA ASN A 660 -2.72 1.68 -30.53
C ASN A 660 -1.74 0.70 -31.16
N TYR A 661 -1.91 -0.57 -30.80
CA TYR A 661 -1.17 -1.69 -31.37
C TYR A 661 -1.62 -2.03 -32.80
N ASN A 662 -0.67 -2.38 -33.67
CA ASN A 662 -0.94 -2.85 -35.03
C ASN A 662 -1.64 -4.21 -34.98
N PHE A 663 -2.50 -4.49 -35.96
CA PHE A 663 -3.21 -5.77 -36.00
C PHE A 663 -2.29 -6.98 -36.22
N TYR A 664 -1.19 -6.82 -36.98
CA TYR A 664 -0.22 -7.87 -37.25
C TYR A 664 1.09 -7.62 -36.52
N VAL A 665 1.58 -8.62 -35.78
CA VAL A 665 2.82 -8.51 -34.99
C VAL A 665 4.06 -8.32 -35.86
N TYR A 666 4.06 -8.85 -37.09
CA TYR A 666 5.19 -8.76 -38.03
C TYR A 666 5.49 -7.33 -38.52
N SER A 667 4.60 -6.38 -38.22
CA SER A 667 4.87 -4.95 -38.41
C SER A 667 5.92 -4.42 -37.43
N TYR A 668 6.17 -5.13 -36.33
CA TYR A 668 7.20 -4.79 -35.36
C TYR A 668 8.50 -5.53 -35.66
N PRO A 669 9.66 -4.86 -35.54
CA PRO A 669 10.95 -5.50 -35.73
C PRO A 669 11.24 -6.43 -34.53
N ALA A 670 10.96 -7.73 -34.68
CA ALA A 670 11.26 -8.75 -33.68
C ALA A 670 12.58 -9.48 -34.00
N SER A 671 13.42 -9.67 -32.99
CA SER A 671 14.59 -10.57 -33.04
C SER A 671 14.21 -11.99 -32.57
N ALA A 672 15.15 -12.93 -32.67
CA ALA A 672 14.98 -14.30 -32.17
C ALA A 672 15.13 -14.43 -30.63
N ASN A 673 15.34 -13.32 -29.92
CA ASN A 673 15.49 -13.35 -28.47
C ASN A 673 14.12 -13.51 -27.79
N GLU A 674 14.10 -14.18 -26.64
CA GLU A 674 12.90 -14.40 -25.84
C GLU A 674 12.29 -13.07 -25.36
N PHE A 675 13.11 -12.15 -24.86
CA PHE A 675 12.72 -10.81 -24.43
C PHE A 675 13.49 -9.74 -25.19
N GLU A 676 12.79 -8.70 -25.63
CA GLU A 676 13.39 -7.59 -26.35
C GLU A 676 12.78 -6.25 -25.95
N TYR A 677 13.62 -5.31 -25.54
CA TYR A 677 13.21 -3.94 -25.26
C TYR A 677 13.48 -3.05 -26.47
N ARG A 678 12.47 -2.28 -26.87
CA ARG A 678 12.55 -1.35 -27.99
C ARG A 678 11.86 -0.05 -27.62
N ILE A 679 12.33 1.05 -28.20
CA ILE A 679 11.79 2.38 -27.94
C ILE A 679 11.26 2.94 -29.26
N TRP A 680 9.96 3.23 -29.31
CA TRP A 680 9.30 3.92 -30.41
C TRP A 680 8.09 4.69 -29.85
N ASP A 681 7.55 5.65 -30.60
CA ASP A 681 6.42 6.51 -30.18
C ASP A 681 6.54 7.16 -28.79
N GLY A 682 7.77 7.38 -28.30
CA GLY A 682 8.04 7.95 -26.98
C GLY A 682 7.87 6.97 -25.80
N MET A 683 7.62 5.68 -26.07
CA MET A 683 7.45 4.63 -25.07
C MET A 683 8.49 3.52 -25.22
N GLU A 684 8.68 2.75 -24.14
CA GLU A 684 9.47 1.52 -24.16
C GLU A 684 8.55 0.31 -24.20
N HIS A 685 8.74 -0.51 -25.22
CA HIS A 685 7.98 -1.72 -25.49
C HIS A 685 8.86 -2.94 -25.22
N LEU A 686 8.38 -3.79 -24.32
CA LEU A 686 8.92 -5.12 -24.11
C LEU A 686 8.15 -6.10 -25.00
N ILE A 687 8.84 -6.71 -25.94
CA ILE A 687 8.34 -7.79 -26.77
C ILE A 687 8.78 -9.11 -26.12
N TYR A 688 7.82 -9.94 -25.74
CA TYR A 688 8.02 -11.30 -25.23
C TYR A 688 7.54 -12.31 -26.26
N HIS A 689 8.45 -13.17 -26.72
CA HIS A 689 8.18 -14.22 -27.71
C HIS A 689 8.10 -15.58 -27.03
N THR A 690 6.98 -16.29 -27.19
CA THR A 690 6.69 -17.52 -26.43
C THR A 690 6.86 -18.79 -27.28
N ARG A 691 6.04 -18.94 -28.32
CA ARG A 691 6.05 -20.04 -29.31
C ARG A 691 5.94 -19.45 -30.72
N GLN A 692 6.10 -20.28 -31.76
CA GLN A 692 5.97 -19.83 -33.16
C GLN A 692 4.69 -18.99 -33.34
N ASP A 693 4.92 -17.72 -33.70
CA ASP A 693 3.92 -16.69 -34.00
C ASP A 693 3.07 -16.16 -32.82
N ASN A 694 3.45 -16.44 -31.56
CA ASN A 694 2.79 -15.91 -30.37
C ASN A 694 3.67 -14.88 -29.64
N TYR A 695 3.11 -13.69 -29.39
CA TYR A 695 3.83 -12.57 -28.79
C TYR A 695 2.98 -11.83 -27.77
N VAL A 696 3.64 -11.32 -26.73
CA VAL A 696 3.06 -10.33 -25.84
C VAL A 696 3.92 -9.08 -25.87
N ILE A 697 3.30 -7.94 -26.14
CA ILE A 697 3.95 -6.64 -26.09
C ILE A 697 3.41 -5.90 -24.88
N VAL A 698 4.28 -5.52 -23.95
CA VAL A 698 3.93 -4.65 -22.81
C VAL A 698 4.64 -3.34 -23.00
N SER A 699 3.93 -2.22 -22.91
CA SER A 699 4.44 -0.88 -23.21
C SER A 699 4.39 0.01 -21.97
N ARG A 700 5.41 0.83 -21.78
CA ARG A 700 5.50 1.78 -20.67
C ARG A 700 5.99 3.15 -21.11
N GLU A 701 5.50 4.19 -20.47
CA GLU A 701 6.01 5.55 -20.64
C GLU A 701 7.43 5.69 -20.07
N LEU A 702 8.24 6.53 -20.74
CA LEU A 702 9.59 6.87 -20.30
C LEU A 702 9.59 8.21 -19.57
N PHE A 703 10.41 8.32 -18.52
CA PHE A 703 10.65 9.61 -17.87
C PHE A 703 11.33 10.59 -18.84
N THR A 704 10.71 11.74 -19.01
CA THR A 704 11.20 12.83 -19.85
C THR A 704 11.97 13.86 -19.02
N PHE A 705 12.77 14.71 -19.65
CA PHE A 705 13.44 15.82 -18.97
C PHE A 705 12.46 16.75 -18.22
N THR A 706 11.23 16.90 -18.73
CA THR A 706 10.17 17.69 -18.09
C THR A 706 9.79 17.11 -16.72
N ASP A 707 9.75 15.79 -16.57
CA ASP A 707 9.45 15.13 -15.29
C ASP A 707 10.49 15.47 -14.22
N TYR A 708 11.76 15.52 -14.61
CA TYR A 708 12.84 15.97 -13.73
C TYR A 708 12.65 17.44 -13.31
N LEU A 709 12.29 18.32 -14.26
CA LEU A 709 12.06 19.73 -13.98
C LEU A 709 10.86 19.97 -13.06
N ILE A 710 9.78 19.20 -13.18
CA ILE A 710 8.61 19.29 -12.31
C ILE A 710 8.95 18.82 -10.89
N SER A 711 9.71 17.72 -10.75
CA SER A 711 10.02 17.11 -9.46
C SER A 711 11.06 17.86 -8.64
N PHE A 712 12.04 18.50 -9.29
CA PHE A 712 13.16 19.15 -8.61
C PHE A 712 12.73 20.22 -7.58
N PRO A 713 11.83 21.18 -7.89
CA PRO A 713 11.43 22.20 -6.94
C PRO A 713 10.75 21.63 -5.68
N TYR A 714 9.91 20.60 -5.83
CA TYR A 714 9.27 19.94 -4.69
C TYR A 714 10.29 19.31 -3.74
N LEU A 715 11.24 18.54 -4.30
CA LEU A 715 12.28 17.88 -3.51
C LEU A 715 13.25 18.88 -2.87
N PHE A 716 13.61 19.93 -3.61
CA PHE A 716 14.45 21.02 -3.10
C PHE A 716 13.81 21.70 -1.89
N VAL A 717 12.54 22.12 -2.00
CA VAL A 717 11.88 22.80 -0.89
C VAL A 717 11.67 21.85 0.28
N PHE A 718 11.29 20.60 0.02
CA PHE A 718 11.11 19.60 1.07
C PHE A 718 12.39 19.36 1.89
N TYR A 719 13.53 19.14 1.24
CA TYR A 719 14.82 18.98 1.91
C TYR A 719 15.26 20.26 2.62
N LEU A 720 15.05 21.43 2.03
CA LEU A 720 15.39 22.71 2.64
C LEU A 720 14.61 22.90 3.95
N LEU A 721 13.30 22.71 3.93
CA LEU A 721 12.43 22.82 5.12
C LEU A 721 12.79 21.78 6.18
N SER A 722 13.07 20.54 5.76
CA SER A 722 13.50 19.45 6.64
C SER A 722 14.77 19.80 7.42
N ILE A 723 15.79 20.35 6.74
CA ILE A 723 17.04 20.74 7.39
C ILE A 723 16.84 21.96 8.29
N LEU A 724 16.03 22.95 7.87
CA LEU A 724 15.71 24.11 8.70
C LEU A 724 15.01 23.70 10.00
N LEU A 725 14.07 22.75 9.93
CA LEU A 725 13.40 22.15 11.09
C LEU A 725 14.42 21.46 12.00
N PHE A 726 15.31 20.64 11.42
CA PHE A 726 16.36 19.94 12.16
C PHE A 726 17.30 20.91 12.89
N ILE A 727 17.72 21.99 12.23
CA ILE A 727 18.54 23.05 12.83
C ILE A 727 17.77 23.74 13.97
N PHE A 728 16.51 24.07 13.77
CA PHE A 728 15.66 24.75 14.76
C PHE A 728 15.42 23.90 16.02
N ALA A 729 15.21 22.60 15.83
CA ALA A 729 14.99 21.62 16.90
C ALA A 729 16.30 21.29 17.67
N GLY A 730 17.41 21.09 16.96
CA GLY A 730 18.65 20.55 17.54
C GLY A 730 19.56 21.56 18.26
N SER A 731 19.38 22.88 18.10
CA SER A 731 20.43 23.84 18.48
C SER A 731 19.98 25.00 19.38
N ARG A 732 20.11 24.80 20.70
CA ARG A 732 19.94 25.90 21.70
C ARG A 732 21.02 26.99 21.57
N SER A 733 22.19 26.64 21.02
CA SER A 733 23.30 27.58 20.79
C SER A 733 23.10 28.47 19.56
N LEU A 734 22.39 28.03 18.52
CA LEU A 734 22.08 28.87 17.36
C LEU A 734 20.88 29.80 17.66
N ARG A 735 19.94 29.38 18.51
CA ARG A 735 18.86 30.27 19.03
C ARG A 735 19.39 31.47 19.84
N LYS A 736 20.59 31.36 20.40
CA LYS A 736 21.29 32.46 21.10
C LYS A 736 22.15 33.34 20.20
N ARG A 737 22.47 32.88 18.98
CA ARG A 737 23.13 33.75 17.99
C ARG A 737 22.03 34.60 17.37
N SER A 738 22.18 35.92 17.40
CA SER A 738 21.31 36.80 16.63
C SER A 738 21.45 36.41 15.16
N VAL A 739 20.37 35.88 14.58
CA VAL A 739 20.26 35.76 13.13
C VAL A 739 20.39 37.18 12.62
N LYS A 740 21.53 37.52 12.02
CA LYS A 740 21.69 38.82 11.38
C LYS A 740 20.78 38.78 10.15
N PHE A 741 19.61 39.42 10.28
CA PHE A 741 18.67 39.67 9.18
C PHE A 741 19.25 40.69 8.20
N ASP A 742 20.37 40.32 7.57
CA ASP A 742 20.99 41.11 6.52
C ASP A 742 20.12 41.06 5.25
N LEU A 743 20.28 42.05 4.38
CA LEU A 743 19.51 42.17 3.14
C LEU A 743 19.56 40.88 2.31
N LYS A 744 20.73 40.24 2.25
CA LYS A 744 20.93 38.95 1.57
C LYS A 744 20.01 37.84 2.12
N PHE A 745 19.87 37.73 3.44
CA PHE A 745 18.99 36.73 4.06
C PHE A 745 17.53 37.03 3.76
N ARG A 746 17.11 38.30 3.84
CA ARG A 746 15.73 38.71 3.53
C ARG A 746 15.36 38.42 2.09
N ILE A 747 16.26 38.73 1.14
CA ILE A 747 16.05 38.43 -0.29
C ILE A 747 15.93 36.91 -0.50
N GLN A 748 16.85 36.12 0.06
CA GLN A 748 16.83 34.67 -0.12
C GLN A 748 15.60 34.01 0.51
N ALA A 749 15.24 34.41 1.73
CA ALA A 749 14.03 33.92 2.40
C ALA A 749 12.77 34.33 1.64
N ALA A 750 12.72 35.54 1.08
CA ALA A 750 11.61 35.99 0.25
C ALA A 750 11.50 35.15 -1.03
N ILE A 751 12.60 34.91 -1.75
CA ILE A 751 12.60 34.08 -2.96
C ILE A 751 12.13 32.66 -2.64
N ILE A 752 12.71 32.03 -1.60
CA ILE A 752 12.31 30.68 -1.17
C ILE A 752 10.83 30.64 -0.79
N SER A 753 10.35 31.64 -0.05
CA SER A 753 8.95 31.72 0.35
C SER A 753 8.04 31.92 -0.87
N ILE A 754 8.41 32.75 -1.83
CA ILE A 754 7.65 32.96 -3.07
C ILE A 754 7.59 31.66 -3.87
N VAL A 755 8.72 30.98 -4.07
CA VAL A 755 8.78 29.69 -4.78
C VAL A 755 7.96 28.62 -4.06
N PHE A 756 8.06 28.53 -2.74
CA PHE A 756 7.28 27.57 -1.96
C PHE A 756 5.78 27.86 -2.07
N VAL A 757 5.36 29.12 -1.88
CA VAL A 757 3.95 29.50 -1.98
C VAL A 757 3.43 29.30 -3.41
N SER A 758 4.21 29.60 -4.44
CA SER A 758 3.81 29.35 -5.82
C SER A 758 3.66 27.87 -6.12
N LEU A 759 4.58 27.02 -5.66
CA LEU A 759 4.48 25.56 -5.85
C LEU A 759 3.30 24.97 -5.08
N LEU A 760 3.07 25.43 -3.86
CA LEU A 760 1.92 25.02 -3.04
C LEU A 760 0.62 25.44 -3.72
N MET A 761 0.54 26.66 -4.24
CA MET A 761 -0.64 27.15 -4.97
C MET A 761 -0.88 26.33 -6.23
N VAL A 762 0.15 26.08 -7.04
CA VAL A 762 0.03 25.24 -8.25
C VAL A 762 -0.40 23.82 -7.89
N ALA A 763 0.18 23.22 -6.85
CA ALA A 763 -0.21 21.89 -6.38
C ALA A 763 -1.68 21.84 -5.94
N ILE A 764 -2.11 22.80 -5.11
CA ILE A 764 -3.50 22.88 -4.63
C ILE A 764 -4.47 23.10 -5.80
N VAL A 765 -4.15 24.02 -6.71
CA VAL A 765 -5.00 24.31 -7.88
C VAL A 765 -5.09 23.11 -8.81
N THR A 766 -3.97 22.43 -9.08
CA THR A 766 -3.93 21.25 -9.96
C THR A 766 -4.71 20.10 -9.35
N VAL A 767 -4.51 19.80 -8.07
CA VAL A 767 -5.27 18.75 -7.37
C VAL A 767 -6.75 19.09 -7.33
N TRP A 768 -7.11 20.34 -6.99
CA TRP A 768 -8.51 20.76 -6.96
C TRP A 768 -9.17 20.68 -8.34
N TYR A 769 -8.50 21.15 -9.39
CA TYR A 769 -8.99 21.10 -10.76
C TYR A 769 -9.16 19.66 -11.23
N ASN A 770 -8.13 18.82 -11.07
CA ASN A 770 -8.18 17.41 -11.47
C ASN A 770 -9.26 16.65 -10.72
N VAL A 771 -9.39 16.82 -9.40
CA VAL A 771 -10.44 16.14 -8.62
C VAL A 771 -11.83 16.58 -9.09
N ARG A 772 -12.03 17.86 -9.38
CA ARG A 772 -13.31 18.36 -9.91
C ARG A 772 -13.61 17.78 -11.28
N GLU A 773 -12.67 17.88 -12.21
CA GLU A 773 -12.82 17.38 -13.58
C GLU A 773 -13.02 15.85 -13.59
N TYR A 774 -12.27 15.11 -12.79
CA TYR A 774 -12.42 13.67 -12.66
C TYR A 774 -13.80 13.30 -12.12
N LYS A 775 -14.31 14.04 -11.11
CA LYS A 775 -15.65 13.83 -10.56
C LYS A 775 -16.74 14.13 -11.60
N GLU A 776 -16.63 15.24 -12.33
CA GLU A 776 -17.59 15.59 -13.39
C GLU A 776 -17.57 14.57 -14.52
N LYS A 777 -16.38 14.21 -15.02
CA LYS A 777 -16.22 13.19 -16.07
C LYS A 777 -16.77 11.84 -15.64
N HIS A 778 -16.48 11.41 -14.41
CA HIS A 778 -16.97 10.13 -13.89
C HIS A 778 -18.49 10.15 -13.66
N GLN A 779 -19.05 11.27 -13.19
CA GLN A 779 -20.51 11.42 -13.09
C GLN A 779 -21.18 11.36 -14.46
N ASN A 780 -20.60 11.99 -15.48
CA ASN A 780 -21.11 11.94 -16.84
C ASN A 780 -21.04 10.52 -17.41
N ASP A 781 -19.88 9.84 -17.28
CA ASP A 781 -19.70 8.46 -17.73
C ASP A 781 -20.65 7.48 -17.03
N LEU A 782 -20.82 7.60 -15.71
CA LEU A 782 -21.80 6.81 -14.96
C LEU A 782 -23.25 7.09 -15.40
N ASN A 783 -23.57 8.35 -15.68
CA ASN A 783 -24.91 8.73 -16.12
C ASN A 783 -25.21 8.22 -17.53
N GLU A 784 -24.26 8.35 -18.47
CA GLU A 784 -24.35 7.76 -19.81
C GLU A 784 -24.53 6.25 -19.74
N LYS A 785 -23.75 5.56 -18.90
CA LYS A 785 -23.89 4.11 -18.68
C LYS A 785 -25.22 3.72 -18.05
N MET A 786 -25.67 4.45 -17.03
CA MET A 786 -27.00 4.23 -16.43
C MET A 786 -28.12 4.39 -17.47
N ILE A 787 -28.04 5.42 -18.32
CA ILE A 787 -29.01 5.64 -19.40
C ILE A 787 -28.96 4.48 -20.40
N SER A 788 -27.76 4.02 -20.76
CA SER A 788 -27.59 2.86 -21.64
C SER A 788 -28.21 1.59 -21.06
N ILE A 789 -27.91 1.27 -19.79
CA ILE A 789 -28.45 0.10 -19.09
C ILE A 789 -29.97 0.20 -18.94
N ALA A 790 -30.49 1.37 -18.56
CA ALA A 790 -31.93 1.60 -18.45
C ALA A 790 -32.64 1.38 -19.78
N GLY A 791 -32.07 1.87 -20.89
CA GLY A 791 -32.61 1.62 -22.22
C GLY A 791 -32.57 0.15 -22.62
N GLU A 792 -31.54 -0.59 -22.22
CA GLU A 792 -31.43 -2.04 -22.50
C GLU A 792 -32.41 -2.87 -21.67
N ILE A 793 -32.69 -2.46 -20.42
CA ILE A 793 -33.72 -3.06 -19.57
C ILE A 793 -35.12 -2.77 -20.12
N ASP A 794 -35.41 -1.56 -20.59
CA ASP A 794 -36.71 -1.22 -21.20
C ASP A 794 -37.00 -2.00 -22.51
N ILE A 795 -35.97 -2.56 -23.15
CA ILE A 795 -36.09 -3.38 -24.37
C ILE A 795 -36.36 -4.87 -24.04
N ARG A 796 -36.07 -5.32 -22.81
CA ARG A 796 -36.38 -6.67 -22.31
C ARG A 796 -37.79 -6.75 -21.74
#